data_AF-A0A9X4GSH2-F1
#
_entry.id   AF-A0A9X4GSH2-F1
#
_cell.length_a   1.000
_cell.length_b   1.000
_cell.length_c   1.000
_cell.angle_alpha   90.00
_cell.angle_beta   90.00
_cell.angle_gamma   90.00
#
_symmetry.space_group_name_H-M   'P 1'
#
loop_
_entity.id
_entity.type
_entity.pdbx_description
1 polymer ?
#
loop_
_entity_poly.entity_id
_entity_poly.type
_entity_poly.pdbx_seq_one_letter_code
_entity_poly.pdbx_strand_id
1 'polypeptide(L)'
;MSDSKRTNLHAQENFYRPILEYRSASILLICSVSMLYMGLSSDGLDIAPIVLFTSILLFLLCLYRCKTAAPFLMAHWRVFKRHFMFVSLDSLRVINKSNFFSNERKYRQLVQDYQNKNKDIPERKSYFCDGFEWGPEHADRAYQIANLSSDKREIELPFVFNPIKRHFDAMARKMGGSNAIFAVERREPIFVTEDNWFGHTLITGNVGTGKTVLQRLLSISMLHLGHVVVVIDPKNDAEWRESLMEEAKTLGLPFYKFHPGQPASSVCIDVCNTYTNVSDLTSRLLSLVTVPGEVNPFVQYAKALVSNVISGLSYIEKKPSIYLIHKNMKSHMSIVNLTVKVMESCYARYYGYDVWTEKVKYVANDTLPVRFKRLAEWFTAHFMNYEGSEQIDWLDTVSQLIDYSMSDPEHMAKMTAGIMPVFDMLIEKPLNELLSPNPNSVSSREIVTSEGMFSTGGVLYISLDGLSNPDTAAAISQLIMSDLTSCAGSRYNAQDGDMSANSRISIFVDEAHSAINNPMINLLAQGRAAKIALFICTQTISDFIAAASVETANRITGLCNNYISLRVNDTPTQTLVVENFGKSAISTNMVTYTTGSETSLPHNNFSGSISERKQTTLEESIPKDLLGQVPMFHIVARLQDGRKVVGQIPIAVAEKQMKPNTTLSEMLFKKAGKVTLRQNLDIKNLNKFLRKLH
;
A
#
# COMPACT_ATOMS: atom_id res chain seq x y z
N MET A 1 8.37 -36.69 -5.20
CA MET A 1 9.05 -37.24 -4.02
C MET A 1 9.65 -36.09 -3.22
N SER A 2 8.77 -35.33 -2.57
CA SER A 2 9.10 -34.32 -1.55
C SER A 2 8.30 -34.63 -0.29
N ASP A 3 8.00 -35.91 -0.05
CA ASP A 3 7.28 -36.34 1.12
C ASP A 3 8.22 -36.32 2.32
N SER A 4 8.01 -35.30 3.15
CA SER A 4 8.27 -35.23 4.58
C SER A 4 9.47 -36.04 5.09
N LYS A 5 10.68 -35.47 4.95
CA LYS A 5 11.80 -35.82 5.85
C LYS A 5 11.56 -35.32 7.28
N ARG A 6 10.56 -34.46 7.50
CA ARG A 6 10.31 -33.81 8.80
C ARG A 6 9.68 -34.71 9.85
N THR A 7 9.00 -35.79 9.43
CA THR A 7 8.53 -36.86 10.33
C THR A 7 9.67 -37.75 10.81
N ASN A 8 10.85 -37.69 10.19
CA ASN A 8 12.02 -38.44 10.61
C ASN A 8 12.86 -37.59 11.56
N LEU A 9 12.82 -37.92 12.85
CA LEU A 9 13.57 -37.24 13.93
C LEU A 9 15.07 -37.07 13.62
N HIS A 10 15.66 -38.03 12.87
CA HIS A 10 17.07 -38.06 12.52
C HIS A 10 17.42 -37.37 11.20
N ALA A 11 16.45 -37.06 10.34
CA ALA A 11 16.73 -36.43 9.05
C ALA A 11 16.75 -34.90 9.19
N GLN A 12 17.89 -34.27 8.89
CA GLN A 12 17.94 -32.83 8.63
C GLN A 12 17.87 -32.60 7.12
N GLU A 13 17.03 -31.65 6.72
CA GLU A 13 16.93 -31.22 5.34
C GLU A 13 18.06 -30.23 5.04
N ASN A 14 19.20 -30.73 4.56
CA ASN A 14 20.33 -29.90 4.16
C ASN A 14 20.44 -29.86 2.62
N PHE A 15 19.77 -28.88 2.01
CA PHE A 15 19.77 -28.70 0.55
C PHE A 15 20.97 -27.92 0.02
N TYR A 16 21.64 -27.15 0.86
CA TYR A 16 22.62 -26.15 0.48
C TYR A 16 24.04 -26.63 0.78
N ARG A 17 24.40 -27.80 0.23
CA ARG A 17 25.72 -28.43 0.37
C ARG A 17 26.30 -28.77 -1.00
N PRO A 18 27.62 -28.98 -1.12
CA PRO A 18 28.22 -29.44 -2.38
C PRO A 18 27.53 -30.69 -2.93
N ILE A 19 27.16 -30.67 -4.22
CA ILE A 19 26.40 -31.76 -4.87
C ILE A 19 27.36 -32.92 -5.24
N LEU A 20 27.70 -33.73 -4.24
CA LEU A 20 28.57 -34.90 -4.41
C LEU A 20 27.94 -35.96 -5.33
N GLU A 21 26.62 -36.06 -5.35
CA GLU A 21 25.84 -36.95 -6.22
C GLU A 21 26.07 -36.64 -7.70
N TYR A 22 26.22 -35.37 -8.06
CA TYR A 22 26.52 -34.97 -9.43
C TYR A 22 27.96 -35.32 -9.82
N ARG A 23 28.92 -35.12 -8.92
CA ARG A 23 30.32 -35.52 -9.15
C ARG A 23 30.44 -37.03 -9.35
N SER A 24 29.81 -37.82 -8.47
CA SER A 24 29.77 -39.28 -8.64
C SER A 24 29.07 -39.71 -9.93
N ALA A 25 27.94 -39.08 -10.31
CA ALA A 25 27.28 -39.34 -11.59
C ALA A 25 28.18 -39.05 -12.79
N SER A 26 28.95 -37.96 -12.76
CA SER A 26 29.89 -37.61 -13.84
C SER A 26 31.02 -38.63 -13.99
N ILE A 27 31.56 -39.14 -12.87
CA ILE A 27 32.58 -40.20 -12.89
C ILE A 27 31.99 -41.50 -13.46
N LEU A 28 30.79 -41.90 -13.02
CA LEU A 28 30.10 -43.08 -13.53
C LEU A 28 29.83 -42.99 -15.04
N LEU A 29 29.46 -41.80 -15.53
CA LEU A 29 29.26 -41.55 -16.96
C LEU A 29 30.56 -41.70 -17.74
N ILE A 30 31.65 -41.09 -17.26
CA ILE A 30 32.97 -41.20 -17.89
C ILE A 30 33.41 -42.67 -17.93
N CYS A 31 33.28 -43.41 -16.82
CA CYS A 31 33.63 -44.84 -16.77
C CYS A 31 32.77 -45.70 -17.70
N SER A 32 31.46 -45.43 -17.79
CA SER A 32 30.54 -46.14 -18.69
C SER A 32 30.92 -45.92 -20.16
N VAL A 33 31.16 -44.66 -20.55
CA VAL A 33 31.58 -44.29 -21.92
C VAL A 33 32.97 -44.82 -22.23
N SER A 34 33.92 -44.74 -21.30
CA SER A 34 35.28 -45.25 -21.52
C SER A 34 35.30 -46.77 -21.67
N MET A 35 34.51 -47.51 -20.88
CA MET A 35 34.37 -48.95 -21.06
C MET A 35 33.76 -49.31 -22.41
N LEU A 36 32.73 -48.58 -22.83
CA LEU A 36 32.08 -48.82 -24.12
C LEU A 36 33.03 -48.51 -25.29
N TYR A 37 33.79 -47.43 -25.19
CA TYR A 37 34.84 -47.08 -26.15
C TYR A 37 35.97 -48.11 -26.19
N MET A 38 36.48 -48.55 -25.03
CA MET A 38 37.52 -49.58 -24.97
C MET A 38 37.04 -50.91 -25.54
N GLY A 39 35.80 -51.31 -25.23
CA GLY A 39 35.17 -52.50 -25.80
C GLY A 39 35.06 -52.43 -27.32
N LEU A 40 34.59 -51.30 -27.86
CA LEU A 40 34.53 -51.06 -29.31
C LEU A 40 35.93 -51.05 -29.96
N SER A 41 36.94 -50.52 -29.28
CA SER A 41 38.30 -50.42 -29.82
C SER A 41 39.07 -51.75 -29.81
N SER A 42 38.75 -52.66 -28.88
CA SER A 42 39.37 -53.98 -28.76
C SER A 42 38.75 -54.97 -29.73
N ASP A 43 37.42 -55.09 -29.70
CA ASP A 43 36.71 -56.23 -30.32
C ASP A 43 35.79 -55.79 -31.47
N GLY A 44 35.80 -54.51 -31.85
CA GLY A 44 34.93 -53.98 -32.91
C GLY A 44 33.45 -54.03 -32.52
N LEU A 45 32.62 -54.69 -33.34
CA LEU A 45 31.18 -54.86 -33.07
C LEU A 45 30.88 -56.03 -32.12
N ASP A 46 31.82 -56.95 -31.90
CA ASP A 46 31.66 -58.15 -31.07
C ASP A 46 32.10 -57.87 -29.62
N ILE A 47 31.55 -56.82 -29.02
CA ILE A 47 31.87 -56.42 -27.65
C ILE A 47 31.53 -57.57 -26.69
N ALA A 48 32.49 -57.96 -25.85
CA ALA A 48 32.27 -58.95 -24.79
C ALA A 48 31.01 -58.62 -23.97
N PRO A 49 30.04 -59.55 -23.82
CA PRO A 49 28.77 -59.28 -23.15
C PRO A 49 28.93 -58.68 -21.75
N ILE A 50 29.98 -59.09 -21.03
CA ILE A 50 30.28 -58.60 -19.68
C ILE A 50 30.65 -57.12 -19.65
N VAL A 51 31.34 -56.61 -20.68
CA VAL A 51 31.71 -55.19 -20.81
C VAL A 51 30.48 -54.36 -21.16
N LEU A 52 29.60 -54.90 -22.01
CA LEU A 52 28.35 -54.26 -22.38
C LEU A 52 27.38 -54.19 -21.18
N PHE A 53 27.18 -55.28 -20.44
CA PHE A 53 26.32 -55.30 -19.25
C PHE A 53 26.84 -54.40 -18.13
N THR A 54 28.15 -54.38 -17.87
CA THR A 54 28.74 -53.50 -16.85
C THR A 54 28.65 -52.03 -17.25
N SER A 55 28.88 -51.69 -18.53
CA SER A 55 28.68 -50.33 -19.05
C SER A 55 27.23 -49.86 -18.91
N ILE A 56 26.24 -50.71 -19.23
CA ILE A 56 24.81 -50.42 -19.04
C ILE A 56 24.47 -50.24 -17.56
N LEU A 57 24.98 -51.10 -16.67
CA LEU A 57 24.75 -50.97 -15.23
C LEU A 57 25.30 -49.66 -14.68
N LEU A 58 26.53 -49.28 -15.08
CA LEU A 58 27.13 -47.99 -14.70
C LEU A 58 26.32 -46.81 -15.23
N PHE A 59 25.76 -46.92 -16.43
CA PHE A 59 24.88 -45.91 -17.00
C PHE A 59 23.56 -45.78 -16.22
N LEU A 60 22.94 -46.90 -15.82
CA LEU A 60 21.74 -46.90 -14.98
C LEU A 60 22.02 -46.30 -13.59
N LEU A 61 23.16 -46.62 -12.98
CA LEU A 61 23.60 -46.01 -11.72
C LEU A 61 23.85 -44.50 -11.87
N CYS A 62 24.40 -44.06 -13.01
CA CYS A 62 24.53 -42.64 -13.33
C CYS A 62 23.16 -41.96 -13.38
N LEU A 63 22.17 -42.53 -14.07
CA LEU A 63 20.80 -41.98 -14.13
C LEU A 63 20.15 -41.91 -12.74
N TYR A 64 20.33 -42.95 -11.92
CA TYR A 64 19.86 -42.96 -10.54
C TYR A 64 20.50 -41.82 -9.71
N ARG A 65 21.82 -41.65 -9.81
CA ARG A 65 22.54 -40.57 -9.12
C ARG A 65 22.12 -39.19 -9.60
N CYS A 66 21.91 -39.00 -10.91
CA CYS A 66 21.35 -37.77 -11.47
C CYS A 66 19.94 -37.47 -10.91
N LYS A 67 19.09 -38.48 -10.78
CA LYS A 67 17.76 -38.34 -10.16
C LYS A 67 17.86 -37.92 -8.69
N THR A 68 18.82 -38.47 -7.94
CA THR A 68 19.06 -38.06 -6.54
C THR A 68 19.69 -36.67 -6.41
N ALA A 69 20.47 -36.23 -7.40
CA ALA A 69 21.10 -34.90 -7.43
C ALA A 69 20.13 -33.77 -7.82
N ALA A 70 19.06 -34.10 -8.57
CA ALA A 70 18.09 -33.14 -9.08
C ALA A 70 17.52 -32.16 -8.04
N PRO A 71 17.03 -32.56 -6.85
CA PRO A 71 16.48 -31.61 -5.87
C PRO A 71 17.53 -30.63 -5.34
N PHE A 72 18.78 -31.08 -5.11
CA PHE A 72 19.88 -30.20 -4.68
C PHE A 72 20.26 -29.20 -5.77
N LEU A 73 20.35 -29.67 -7.02
CA LEU A 73 20.64 -28.80 -8.16
C LEU A 73 19.53 -27.78 -8.37
N MET A 74 18.27 -28.16 -8.19
CA MET A 74 17.14 -27.22 -8.24
C MET A 74 17.21 -26.18 -7.11
N ALA A 75 17.55 -26.58 -5.88
CA ALA A 75 17.74 -25.66 -4.77
C ALA A 75 18.87 -24.66 -5.04
N HIS A 76 20.02 -25.14 -5.52
CA HIS A 76 21.16 -24.30 -5.93
C HIS A 76 20.77 -23.34 -7.05
N TRP A 77 20.04 -23.84 -8.05
CA TRP A 77 19.54 -23.04 -9.16
C TRP A 77 18.63 -21.91 -8.69
N ARG A 78 17.75 -22.14 -7.72
CA ARG A 78 16.86 -21.10 -7.16
C ARG A 78 17.64 -19.95 -6.50
N VAL A 79 18.78 -20.23 -5.87
CA VAL A 79 19.62 -19.20 -5.23
C VAL A 79 20.20 -18.25 -6.27
N PHE A 80 20.64 -18.78 -7.42
CA PHE A 80 21.22 -17.98 -8.50
C PHE A 80 20.18 -17.36 -9.42
N LYS A 81 19.06 -18.04 -9.69
CA LYS A 81 18.03 -17.59 -10.65
C LYS A 81 17.44 -16.24 -10.21
N ARG A 82 17.69 -15.20 -11.01
CA ARG A 82 17.12 -13.85 -10.85
C ARG A 82 16.55 -13.34 -12.18
N HIS A 83 15.33 -12.81 -12.15
CA HIS A 83 14.67 -12.21 -13.32
C HIS A 83 13.66 -11.15 -12.87
N PHE A 84 13.42 -10.15 -13.71
CA PHE A 84 12.25 -9.28 -13.52
C PHE A 84 10.99 -9.99 -14.01
N MET A 85 9.91 -9.87 -13.24
CA MET A 85 8.61 -10.38 -13.64
C MET A 85 7.78 -9.27 -14.27
N PHE A 86 7.10 -9.57 -15.36
CA PHE A 86 6.21 -8.66 -16.04
C PHE A 86 4.83 -9.31 -16.22
N VAL A 87 3.79 -8.50 -16.07
CA VAL A 87 2.40 -8.88 -16.34
C VAL A 87 1.78 -7.84 -17.27
N SER A 88 1.03 -8.27 -18.28
CA SER A 88 0.33 -7.32 -19.15
C SER A 88 -0.97 -6.90 -18.48
N LEU A 89 -1.41 -5.67 -18.72
CA LEU A 89 -2.70 -5.18 -18.20
C LEU A 89 -3.86 -6.09 -18.64
N ASP A 90 -3.86 -6.55 -19.89
CA ASP A 90 -4.83 -7.48 -20.47
C ASP A 90 -4.83 -8.82 -19.73
N SER A 91 -3.64 -9.38 -19.47
CA SER A 91 -3.52 -10.60 -18.65
C SER A 91 -4.06 -10.37 -17.25
N LEU A 92 -3.71 -9.24 -16.62
CA LEU A 92 -4.13 -8.91 -15.26
C LEU A 92 -5.65 -8.72 -15.15
N ARG A 93 -6.29 -8.14 -16.18
CA ARG A 93 -7.75 -8.05 -16.30
C ARG A 93 -8.41 -9.42 -16.33
N VAL A 94 -7.88 -10.35 -17.12
CA VAL A 94 -8.39 -11.72 -17.22
C VAL A 94 -8.21 -12.45 -15.89
N ILE A 95 -7.04 -12.32 -15.26
CA ILE A 95 -6.70 -12.96 -13.98
C ILE A 95 -7.63 -12.48 -12.86
N ASN A 96 -7.84 -11.17 -12.75
CA ASN A 96 -8.73 -10.58 -11.74
C ASN A 96 -10.22 -10.64 -12.15
N LYS A 97 -10.54 -11.27 -13.29
CA LYS A 97 -11.90 -11.38 -13.85
C LYS A 97 -12.62 -10.03 -13.95
N SER A 98 -11.92 -9.00 -14.43
CA SER A 98 -12.41 -7.62 -14.54
C SER A 98 -13.75 -7.52 -15.28
N ASN A 99 -13.96 -8.32 -16.33
CA ASN A 99 -15.22 -8.36 -17.08
C ASN A 99 -16.45 -8.65 -16.21
N PHE A 100 -16.26 -9.34 -15.07
CA PHE A 100 -17.33 -9.71 -14.15
C PHE A 100 -17.53 -8.64 -13.05
N PHE A 101 -16.45 -8.06 -12.51
CA PHE A 101 -16.50 -7.21 -11.32
C PHE A 101 -16.43 -5.71 -11.58
N SER A 102 -15.80 -5.27 -12.68
CA SER A 102 -15.53 -3.84 -12.95
C SER A 102 -16.77 -2.97 -12.99
N ASN A 103 -17.93 -3.51 -13.39
CA ASN A 103 -19.17 -2.77 -13.48
C ASN A 103 -20.22 -3.39 -12.55
N GLU A 104 -20.63 -2.65 -11.53
CA GLU A 104 -21.53 -3.14 -10.50
C GLU A 104 -22.92 -3.51 -11.05
N ARG A 105 -23.45 -2.76 -12.03
CA ARG A 105 -24.74 -3.09 -12.65
C ARG A 105 -24.68 -4.42 -13.40
N LYS A 106 -23.62 -4.62 -14.19
CA LYS A 106 -23.38 -5.88 -14.90
C LYS A 106 -23.14 -7.03 -13.92
N TYR A 107 -22.40 -6.78 -12.85
CA TYR A 107 -22.16 -7.75 -11.79
C TYR A 107 -23.47 -8.27 -11.18
N ARG A 108 -24.40 -7.39 -10.80
CA ARG A 108 -25.70 -7.81 -10.24
C ARG A 108 -26.51 -8.68 -11.22
N GLN A 109 -26.52 -8.31 -12.50
CA GLN A 109 -27.18 -9.10 -13.55
C GLN A 109 -26.51 -10.48 -13.73
N LEU A 110 -25.18 -10.52 -13.80
CA LEU A 110 -24.42 -11.76 -13.94
C LEU A 110 -24.59 -12.68 -12.73
N VAL A 111 -24.67 -12.13 -11.52
CA VAL A 111 -24.95 -12.90 -10.30
C VAL A 111 -26.32 -13.55 -10.38
N GLN A 112 -27.37 -12.81 -10.80
CA GLN A 112 -28.70 -13.38 -11.02
C GLN A 112 -28.68 -14.46 -12.10
N ASP A 113 -27.99 -14.24 -13.22
CA ASP A 113 -27.85 -15.23 -14.29
C ASP A 113 -27.13 -16.50 -13.83
N TYR A 114 -26.11 -16.38 -12.99
CA TYR A 114 -25.36 -17.50 -12.44
C TYR A 114 -26.20 -18.29 -11.43
N GLN A 115 -26.92 -17.59 -10.54
CA GLN A 115 -27.89 -18.20 -9.62
C GLN A 115 -28.97 -18.96 -10.39
N ASN A 116 -29.55 -18.35 -11.43
CA ASN A 116 -30.55 -18.99 -12.30
C ASN A 116 -30.00 -20.23 -13.03
N LYS A 117 -28.69 -20.27 -13.29
CA LYS A 117 -28.00 -21.38 -13.97
C LYS A 117 -27.37 -22.39 -12.99
N ASN A 118 -27.58 -22.26 -11.67
CA ASN A 118 -26.92 -23.05 -10.63
C ASN A 118 -25.39 -23.13 -10.82
N LYS A 119 -24.76 -22.01 -11.20
CA LYS A 119 -23.30 -21.91 -11.34
C LYS A 119 -22.71 -21.14 -10.16
N ASP A 120 -21.56 -21.61 -9.68
CA ASP A 120 -20.82 -20.92 -8.63
C ASP A 120 -20.36 -19.53 -9.08
N ILE A 121 -20.62 -18.55 -8.22
CA ILE A 121 -20.21 -17.17 -8.44
C ILE A 121 -18.68 -17.10 -8.28
N PRO A 122 -17.96 -16.50 -9.23
CA PRO A 122 -16.52 -16.29 -9.09
C PRO A 122 -16.20 -15.52 -7.81
N GLU A 123 -15.26 -16.04 -7.02
CA GLU A 123 -14.75 -15.30 -5.86
C GLU A 123 -13.95 -14.07 -6.30
N ARG A 124 -14.07 -12.99 -5.51
CA ARG A 124 -13.33 -11.73 -5.69
C ARG A 124 -11.91 -11.87 -5.15
N LYS A 125 -10.99 -12.29 -6.02
CA LYS A 125 -9.57 -12.44 -5.71
C LYS A 125 -8.74 -11.55 -6.63
N SER A 126 -7.74 -10.88 -6.05
CA SER A 126 -6.71 -10.14 -6.78
C SER A 126 -5.40 -10.92 -6.78
N TYR A 127 -4.71 -10.93 -7.92
CA TYR A 127 -3.33 -11.43 -7.98
C TYR A 127 -2.39 -10.50 -7.20
N PHE A 128 -1.53 -11.08 -6.35
CA PHE A 128 -0.64 -10.32 -5.48
C PHE A 128 0.82 -10.43 -5.91
N CYS A 129 1.37 -11.65 -5.95
CA CYS A 129 2.77 -11.89 -6.29
C CYS A 129 3.02 -13.37 -6.67
N ASP A 130 4.18 -13.69 -7.25
CA ASP A 130 4.67 -15.07 -7.28
C ASP A 130 5.57 -15.31 -6.07
N GLY A 131 5.18 -16.23 -5.21
CA GLY A 131 5.83 -16.48 -3.94
C GLY A 131 5.42 -17.80 -3.31
N PHE A 132 5.55 -17.91 -2.00
CA PHE A 132 5.05 -19.04 -1.24
C PHE A 132 4.66 -18.58 0.16
N GLU A 133 3.87 -19.41 0.84
CA GLU A 133 3.50 -19.17 2.23
C GLU A 133 4.69 -19.52 3.13
N TRP A 134 5.10 -18.57 3.96
CA TRP A 134 6.24 -18.69 4.86
C TRP A 134 5.89 -19.57 6.05
N GLY A 135 6.79 -20.50 6.35
CA GLY A 135 6.61 -21.51 7.38
C GLY A 135 7.95 -21.84 8.04
N PRO A 136 7.96 -22.63 9.13
CA PRO A 136 9.20 -22.89 9.86
C PRO A 136 10.27 -23.64 9.04
N GLU A 137 9.88 -24.44 8.06
CA GLU A 137 10.78 -25.08 7.10
C GLU A 137 11.52 -24.08 6.21
N HIS A 138 10.87 -22.98 5.87
CA HIS A 138 11.47 -21.89 5.10
C HIS A 138 12.47 -21.10 5.95
N ALA A 139 12.19 -20.94 7.25
CA ALA A 139 13.11 -20.33 8.20
C ALA A 139 14.41 -21.14 8.31
N ASP A 140 14.34 -22.46 8.56
CA ASP A 140 15.52 -23.32 8.67
C ASP A 140 16.40 -23.25 7.40
N ARG A 141 15.77 -23.30 6.22
CA ARG A 141 16.45 -23.15 4.93
C ARG A 141 17.07 -21.76 4.74
N ALA A 142 16.41 -20.70 5.19
CA ALA A 142 16.93 -19.33 5.06
C ALA A 142 18.19 -19.12 5.92
N TYR A 143 18.22 -19.69 7.12
CA TYR A 143 19.41 -19.69 7.98
C TYR A 143 20.55 -20.50 7.37
N GLN A 144 20.27 -21.66 6.75
CA GLN A 144 21.28 -22.41 6.01
C GLN A 144 21.90 -21.57 4.88
N ILE A 145 21.09 -20.81 4.13
CA ILE A 145 21.60 -19.93 3.06
C ILE A 145 22.37 -18.73 3.64
N ALA A 146 21.91 -18.17 4.76
CA ALA A 146 22.56 -17.03 5.41
C ALA A 146 23.96 -17.39 5.93
N ASN A 147 24.15 -18.63 6.38
CA ASN A 147 25.42 -19.14 6.89
C ASN A 147 26.44 -19.54 5.81
N LEU A 148 26.07 -19.45 4.52
CA LEU A 148 27.00 -19.74 3.43
C LEU A 148 28.15 -18.73 3.40
N SER A 149 29.33 -19.20 2.97
CA SER A 149 30.46 -18.32 2.69
C SER A 149 30.11 -17.23 1.66
N SER A 150 30.74 -16.05 1.80
CA SER A 150 30.54 -14.90 0.89
C SER A 150 30.75 -15.24 -0.59
N ASP A 151 31.72 -16.12 -0.86
CA ASP A 151 32.04 -16.60 -2.22
C ASP A 151 31.07 -17.67 -2.74
N LYS A 152 30.18 -18.19 -1.87
CA LYS A 152 29.25 -19.29 -2.14
C LYS A 152 29.93 -20.52 -2.74
N ARG A 153 31.18 -20.80 -2.34
CA ARG A 153 31.96 -21.95 -2.85
C ARG A 153 31.27 -23.29 -2.59
N GLU A 154 30.43 -23.34 -1.56
CA GLU A 154 29.64 -24.50 -1.18
C GLU A 154 28.53 -24.82 -2.19
N ILE A 155 28.06 -23.80 -2.94
CA ILE A 155 26.97 -23.90 -3.90
C ILE A 155 27.49 -23.49 -5.28
N GLU A 156 28.04 -24.45 -6.01
CA GLU A 156 28.43 -24.26 -7.40
C GLU A 156 27.46 -24.98 -8.35
N LEU A 157 27.10 -24.28 -9.43
CA LEU A 157 26.42 -24.89 -10.57
C LEU A 157 27.44 -25.64 -11.44
N PRO A 158 27.05 -26.74 -12.12
CA PRO A 158 27.93 -27.42 -13.06
C PRO A 158 28.51 -26.47 -14.11
N PHE A 159 29.75 -26.72 -14.56
CA PHE A 159 30.49 -25.83 -15.45
C PHE A 159 29.73 -25.44 -16.73
N VAL A 160 28.86 -26.33 -17.23
CA VAL A 160 28.01 -26.11 -18.41
C VAL A 160 27.08 -24.91 -18.23
N PHE A 161 26.68 -24.58 -16.99
CA PHE A 161 25.81 -23.45 -16.66
C PHE A 161 26.57 -22.16 -16.35
N ASN A 162 27.91 -22.14 -16.43
CA ASN A 162 28.70 -20.94 -16.15
C ASN A 162 28.33 -19.72 -17.02
N PRO A 163 28.05 -19.84 -18.33
CA PRO A 163 27.60 -18.71 -19.13
C PRO A 163 26.29 -18.11 -18.57
N ILE A 164 25.32 -18.97 -18.25
CA ILE A 164 24.02 -18.58 -17.70
C ILE A 164 24.20 -17.96 -16.29
N LYS A 165 25.07 -18.52 -15.46
CA LYS A 165 25.41 -17.98 -14.14
C LYS A 165 25.89 -16.52 -14.24
N ARG A 166 26.74 -16.20 -15.22
CA ARG A 166 27.22 -14.82 -15.44
C ARG A 166 26.08 -13.84 -15.73
N HIS A 167 25.05 -14.26 -16.48
CA HIS A 167 23.86 -13.43 -16.70
C HIS A 167 23.09 -13.19 -15.38
N PHE A 168 22.90 -14.25 -14.59
CA PHE A 168 22.25 -14.12 -13.29
C PHE A 168 23.04 -13.27 -12.29
N ASP A 169 24.37 -13.33 -12.29
CA ASP A 169 25.23 -12.51 -11.44
C ASP A 169 25.21 -11.02 -11.88
N ALA A 170 25.11 -10.75 -13.18
CA ALA A 170 24.90 -9.39 -13.68
C ALA A 170 23.53 -8.85 -13.26
N MET A 171 22.49 -9.69 -13.34
CA MET A 171 21.14 -9.36 -12.88
C MET A 171 21.08 -9.17 -11.36
N ALA A 172 21.85 -9.97 -10.61
CA ALA A 172 21.98 -9.88 -9.16
C ALA A 172 22.53 -8.52 -8.73
N ARG A 173 23.60 -8.07 -9.40
CA ARG A 173 24.16 -6.74 -9.20
C ARG A 173 23.17 -5.63 -9.52
N LYS A 174 22.35 -5.78 -10.56
CA LYS A 174 21.34 -4.78 -10.93
C LYS A 174 20.16 -4.69 -9.95
N MET A 175 19.63 -5.82 -9.47
CA MET A 175 18.56 -5.81 -8.44
C MET A 175 19.06 -5.43 -7.04
N GLY A 176 20.35 -5.61 -6.80
CA GLY A 176 20.95 -5.56 -5.47
C GLY A 176 20.41 -6.66 -4.54
N GLY A 177 20.96 -6.73 -3.33
CA GLY A 177 20.48 -7.61 -2.29
C GLY A 177 20.74 -9.11 -2.48
N SER A 178 20.43 -9.88 -1.44
CA SER A 178 20.52 -11.33 -1.36
C SER A 178 19.16 -11.97 -1.64
N ASN A 179 19.14 -13.00 -2.49
CA ASN A 179 17.93 -13.76 -2.81
C ASN A 179 17.63 -14.86 -1.77
N ALA A 180 18.27 -14.82 -0.59
CA ALA A 180 18.26 -15.92 0.38
C ALA A 180 16.85 -16.30 0.82
N ILE A 181 16.06 -15.32 1.28
CA ILE A 181 14.68 -15.54 1.75
C ILE A 181 13.79 -16.12 0.62
N PHE A 182 14.05 -15.78 -0.65
CA PHE A 182 13.16 -16.10 -1.77
C PHE A 182 13.60 -17.32 -2.58
N ALA A 183 14.71 -17.96 -2.21
CA ALA A 183 15.27 -19.13 -2.88
C ALA A 183 14.99 -20.44 -2.14
N VAL A 184 14.37 -20.37 -0.96
CA VAL A 184 14.08 -21.50 -0.07
C VAL A 184 12.99 -22.42 -0.60
N GLU A 185 12.06 -21.90 -1.39
CA GLU A 185 10.97 -22.69 -1.99
C GLU A 185 10.63 -22.24 -3.42
N ARG A 186 9.87 -23.08 -4.14
CA ARG A 186 9.33 -22.77 -5.46
C ARG A 186 8.29 -21.65 -5.33
N ARG A 187 8.40 -20.67 -6.21
CA ARG A 187 7.43 -19.57 -6.32
C ARG A 187 6.21 -20.02 -7.12
N GLU A 188 5.04 -19.83 -6.54
CA GLU A 188 3.72 -20.07 -7.09
C GLU A 188 2.89 -18.78 -7.01
N PRO A 189 1.90 -18.59 -7.89
CA PRO A 189 1.09 -17.38 -7.89
C PRO A 189 0.19 -17.32 -6.65
N ILE A 190 0.29 -16.22 -5.91
CA ILE A 190 -0.48 -15.96 -4.70
C ILE A 190 -1.61 -14.99 -5.00
N PHE A 191 -2.80 -15.38 -4.53
CA PHE A 191 -4.04 -14.61 -4.64
C PHE A 191 -4.52 -14.19 -3.25
N VAL A 192 -5.05 -12.97 -3.19
CA VAL A 192 -5.61 -12.38 -1.98
C VAL A 192 -7.09 -12.07 -2.22
N THR A 193 -7.93 -12.44 -1.27
CA THR A 193 -9.36 -12.15 -1.26
C THR A 193 -9.60 -10.66 -1.05
N GLU A 194 -10.64 -10.11 -1.68
CA GLU A 194 -11.01 -8.70 -1.54
C GLU A 194 -11.19 -8.29 -0.07
N ASP A 195 -11.80 -9.15 0.73
CA ASP A 195 -12.12 -8.87 2.14
C ASP A 195 -10.88 -8.59 2.99
N ASN A 196 -9.72 -9.17 2.64
CA ASN A 196 -8.48 -8.92 3.36
C ASN A 196 -8.05 -7.46 3.21
N TRP A 197 -8.31 -6.83 2.06
CA TRP A 197 -7.88 -5.45 1.81
C TRP A 197 -8.63 -4.43 2.66
N PHE A 198 -9.86 -4.73 3.09
CA PHE A 198 -10.59 -3.89 4.04
C PHE A 198 -9.99 -3.90 5.46
N GLY A 199 -9.08 -4.83 5.76
CA GLY A 199 -8.24 -4.77 6.95
C GLY A 199 -7.16 -3.69 6.94
N HIS A 200 -7.10 -2.89 5.86
CA HIS A 200 -6.09 -1.86 5.59
C HIS A 200 -4.67 -2.43 5.44
N THR A 201 -3.84 -1.73 4.67
CA THR A 201 -2.52 -2.23 4.28
C THR A 201 -1.47 -1.17 4.54
N LEU A 202 -0.48 -1.52 5.35
CA LEU A 202 0.73 -0.74 5.55
C LEU A 202 1.87 -1.31 4.69
N ILE A 203 2.47 -0.47 3.86
CA ILE A 203 3.59 -0.83 2.99
C ILE A 203 4.82 -0.02 3.40
N THR A 204 5.92 -0.72 3.69
CA THR A 204 7.20 -0.11 4.09
C THR A 204 8.31 -0.48 3.12
N GLY A 205 9.31 0.38 2.98
CA GLY A 205 10.43 0.13 2.06
C GLY A 205 11.25 1.37 1.74
N ASN A 206 12.57 1.18 1.65
CA ASN A 206 13.49 2.25 1.25
C ASN A 206 13.22 2.74 -0.19
N VAL A 207 13.77 3.90 -0.55
CA VAL A 207 13.70 4.46 -1.90
C VAL A 207 14.25 3.46 -2.93
N GLY A 208 13.57 3.33 -4.07
CA GLY A 208 14.00 2.46 -5.18
C GLY A 208 13.76 0.96 -4.97
N THR A 209 13.09 0.54 -3.90
CA THR A 209 12.84 -0.89 -3.62
C THR A 209 11.69 -1.49 -4.41
N GLY A 210 10.75 -0.67 -4.87
CA GLY A 210 9.58 -1.08 -5.65
C GLY A 210 8.21 -0.70 -5.05
N LYS A 211 8.15 0.19 -4.04
CA LYS A 211 6.89 0.64 -3.42
C LYS A 211 5.85 1.13 -4.43
N THR A 212 6.23 2.05 -5.31
CA THR A 212 5.32 2.62 -6.32
C THR A 212 4.88 1.56 -7.33
N VAL A 213 5.74 0.58 -7.66
CA VAL A 213 5.36 -0.55 -8.53
C VAL A 213 4.31 -1.44 -7.86
N LEU A 214 4.44 -1.69 -6.55
CA LEU A 214 3.44 -2.42 -5.78
C LEU A 214 2.11 -1.65 -5.69
N GLN A 215 2.14 -0.36 -5.37
CA GLN A 215 0.94 0.48 -5.35
C GLN A 215 0.24 0.53 -6.72
N ARG A 216 1.02 0.65 -7.81
CA ARG A 216 0.50 0.57 -9.18
C ARG A 216 -0.20 -0.77 -9.44
N LEU A 217 0.43 -1.89 -9.08
CA LEU A 217 -0.17 -3.22 -9.24
C LEU A 217 -1.48 -3.37 -8.44
N LEU A 218 -1.47 -2.93 -7.18
CA LEU A 218 -2.63 -3.05 -6.29
C LEU A 218 -3.77 -2.12 -6.73
N SER A 219 -3.48 -0.86 -7.09
CA SER A 219 -4.49 0.11 -7.55
C SER A 219 -5.19 -0.34 -8.83
N ILE A 220 -4.43 -0.86 -9.81
CA ILE A 220 -4.99 -1.47 -11.03
C ILE A 220 -5.84 -2.70 -10.66
N SER A 221 -5.36 -3.52 -9.73
CA SER A 221 -6.12 -4.70 -9.29
C SER A 221 -7.43 -4.35 -8.59
N MET A 222 -7.46 -3.28 -7.79
CA MET A 222 -8.68 -2.80 -7.15
C MET A 222 -9.65 -2.21 -8.18
N LEU A 223 -9.14 -1.49 -9.19
CA LEU A 223 -9.94 -1.00 -10.30
C LEU A 223 -10.60 -2.17 -11.06
N HIS A 224 -9.88 -3.28 -11.29
CA HIS A 224 -10.45 -4.49 -11.90
C HIS A 224 -11.57 -5.13 -11.07
N LEU A 225 -11.51 -5.02 -9.74
CA LEU A 225 -12.54 -5.51 -8.82
C LEU A 225 -13.76 -4.56 -8.70
N GLY A 226 -13.75 -3.44 -9.44
CA GLY A 226 -14.81 -2.44 -9.44
C GLY A 226 -14.76 -1.47 -8.26
N HIS A 227 -13.58 -1.24 -7.68
CA HIS A 227 -13.40 -0.22 -6.65
C HIS A 227 -13.28 1.17 -7.27
N VAL A 228 -13.79 2.17 -6.57
CA VAL A 228 -13.40 3.57 -6.77
C VAL A 228 -11.99 3.73 -6.23
N VAL A 229 -11.06 4.21 -7.05
CA VAL A 229 -9.65 4.33 -6.68
C VAL A 229 -9.29 5.78 -6.47
N VAL A 230 -8.84 6.12 -5.27
CA VAL A 230 -8.29 7.45 -4.95
C VAL A 230 -6.79 7.29 -4.70
N VAL A 231 -5.97 8.07 -5.41
CA VAL A 231 -4.50 8.06 -5.26
C VAL A 231 -4.04 9.43 -4.80
N ILE A 232 -3.30 9.48 -3.70
CA ILE A 232 -2.57 10.64 -3.21
C ILE A 232 -1.08 10.36 -3.43
N ASP A 233 -0.49 11.05 -4.39
CA ASP A 233 0.90 10.86 -4.82
C ASP A 233 1.67 12.19 -4.77
N PRO A 234 2.54 12.38 -3.75
CA PRO A 234 3.38 13.57 -3.62
C PRO A 234 4.61 13.57 -4.55
N LYS A 235 4.89 12.46 -5.25
CA LYS A 235 6.04 12.33 -6.16
C LYS A 235 5.70 12.54 -7.62
N ASN A 236 4.41 12.52 -7.96
CA ASN A 236 3.91 12.73 -9.32
C ASN A 236 4.46 11.69 -10.33
N ASP A 237 4.35 10.41 -9.99
CA ASP A 237 4.79 9.29 -10.83
C ASP A 237 3.96 9.19 -12.12
N ALA A 238 4.59 9.51 -13.25
CA ALA A 238 3.96 9.50 -14.55
C ALA A 238 3.52 8.09 -14.97
N GLU A 239 4.31 7.05 -14.68
CA GLU A 239 3.97 5.69 -15.11
C GLU A 239 2.76 5.15 -14.35
N TRP A 240 2.63 5.47 -13.06
CA TRP A 240 1.46 5.09 -12.26
C TRP A 240 0.19 5.78 -12.78
N ARG A 241 0.27 7.10 -12.98
CA ARG A 241 -0.84 7.89 -13.53
C ARG A 241 -1.27 7.42 -14.91
N GLU A 242 -0.32 7.25 -15.84
CA GLU A 242 -0.62 6.82 -17.22
C GLU A 242 -1.24 5.43 -17.26
N SER A 243 -0.74 4.49 -16.44
CA SER A 243 -1.29 3.14 -16.36
C SER A 243 -2.75 3.14 -15.88
N LEU A 244 -3.07 3.94 -14.84
CA LEU A 244 -4.44 4.06 -14.34
C LEU A 244 -5.36 4.78 -15.35
N MET A 245 -4.85 5.79 -16.05
CA MET A 245 -5.60 6.52 -17.08
C MET A 245 -5.94 5.61 -18.27
N GLU A 246 -4.98 4.84 -18.78
CA GLU A 246 -5.19 3.90 -19.87
C GLU A 246 -6.18 2.79 -19.47
N GLU A 247 -6.04 2.25 -18.25
CA GLU A 247 -6.92 1.20 -17.74
C GLU A 247 -8.36 1.72 -17.49
N ALA A 248 -8.51 2.90 -16.87
CA ALA A 248 -9.81 3.53 -16.68
C ALA A 248 -10.52 3.79 -18.02
N LYS A 249 -9.79 4.31 -19.02
CA LYS A 249 -10.31 4.51 -20.37
C LYS A 249 -10.76 3.19 -21.02
N THR A 250 -10.00 2.12 -20.82
CA THR A 250 -10.33 0.79 -21.37
C THR A 250 -11.57 0.20 -20.72
N LEU A 251 -11.79 0.46 -19.44
CA LEU A 251 -12.99 0.03 -18.69
C LEU A 251 -14.20 0.96 -18.90
N GLY A 252 -14.01 2.11 -19.57
CA GLY A 252 -15.07 3.11 -19.76
C GLY A 252 -15.42 3.87 -18.48
N LEU A 253 -14.48 4.00 -17.55
CA LEU A 253 -14.63 4.71 -16.28
C LEU A 253 -14.02 6.13 -16.37
N PRO A 254 -14.56 7.11 -15.64
CA PRO A 254 -14.00 8.46 -15.63
C PRO A 254 -12.65 8.49 -14.88
N PHE A 255 -11.76 9.37 -15.34
CA PHE A 255 -10.45 9.60 -14.75
C PHE A 255 -10.29 11.08 -14.42
N TYR A 256 -10.17 11.39 -13.14
CA TYR A 256 -10.04 12.74 -12.60
C TYR A 256 -8.59 12.98 -12.19
N LYS A 257 -7.94 14.00 -12.76
CA LYS A 257 -6.58 14.40 -12.41
C LYS A 257 -6.61 15.71 -11.63
N PHE A 258 -6.09 15.72 -10.41
CA PHE A 258 -5.85 16.93 -9.64
C PHE A 258 -4.35 17.22 -9.57
N HIS A 259 -3.93 18.43 -9.98
CA HIS A 259 -2.53 18.83 -10.00
C HIS A 259 -2.38 20.34 -9.81
N PRO A 260 -1.93 20.81 -8.63
CA PRO A 260 -1.75 22.23 -8.33
C PRO A 260 -0.82 22.96 -9.30
N GLY A 261 0.33 22.37 -9.65
CA GLY A 261 1.28 22.96 -10.61
C GLY A 261 0.83 22.98 -12.07
N GLN A 262 -0.23 22.25 -12.45
CA GLN A 262 -0.76 22.19 -13.82
C GLN A 262 -2.28 22.45 -13.87
N PRO A 263 -2.72 23.66 -13.47
CA PRO A 263 -4.15 23.98 -13.28
C PRO A 263 -4.99 23.92 -14.57
N ALA A 264 -4.37 23.99 -15.76
CA ALA A 264 -5.07 23.85 -17.04
C ALA A 264 -5.57 22.41 -17.29
N SER A 265 -4.85 21.40 -16.77
CA SER A 265 -5.19 19.98 -16.91
C SER A 265 -5.87 19.39 -15.68
N SER A 266 -6.04 20.21 -14.63
CA SER A 266 -6.54 19.78 -13.33
C SER A 266 -8.05 19.94 -13.24
N VAL A 267 -8.70 18.99 -12.57
CA VAL A 267 -10.07 19.15 -12.05
C VAL A 267 -10.06 20.05 -10.82
N CYS A 268 -11.23 20.59 -10.47
CA CYS A 268 -11.46 21.25 -9.19
C CYS A 268 -12.03 20.24 -8.19
N ILE A 269 -11.60 20.29 -6.94
CA ILE A 269 -12.12 19.46 -5.85
C ILE A 269 -12.83 20.38 -4.85
N ASP A 270 -14.12 20.14 -4.60
CA ASP A 270 -14.86 20.86 -3.57
C ASP A 270 -14.92 20.06 -2.26
N VAL A 271 -13.95 20.35 -1.39
CA VAL A 271 -13.80 19.71 -0.07
C VAL A 271 -14.84 20.22 0.94
N CYS A 272 -15.51 21.34 0.67
CA CYS A 272 -16.51 21.92 1.57
C CYS A 272 -17.94 21.50 1.24
N ASN A 273 -18.15 20.70 0.18
CA ASN A 273 -19.50 20.30 -0.25
C ASN A 273 -20.17 19.31 0.71
N THR A 274 -19.43 18.29 1.15
CA THR A 274 -20.00 17.14 1.86
C THR A 274 -19.90 17.38 3.37
N TYR A 275 -20.96 17.82 4.02
CA TYR A 275 -21.05 17.85 5.49
C TYR A 275 -22.51 17.75 5.95
N THR A 276 -22.74 17.01 7.03
CA THR A 276 -24.06 16.91 7.68
C THR A 276 -24.21 17.95 8.78
N ASN A 277 -23.16 18.15 9.57
CA ASN A 277 -23.11 19.09 10.68
C ASN A 277 -22.01 20.13 10.44
N VAL A 278 -22.23 21.38 10.86
CA VAL A 278 -21.23 22.46 10.78
C VAL A 278 -19.93 22.09 11.54
N SER A 279 -20.06 21.32 12.61
CA SER A 279 -18.93 20.83 13.40
C SER A 279 -17.99 19.89 12.63
N ASP A 280 -18.51 19.14 11.65
CA ASP A 280 -17.72 18.25 10.79
C ASP A 280 -16.83 19.06 9.85
N LEU A 281 -17.41 20.04 9.13
CA LEU A 281 -16.65 20.94 8.26
C LEU A 281 -15.61 21.76 9.04
N THR A 282 -15.96 22.19 10.25
CA THR A 282 -15.03 22.90 11.14
C THR A 282 -13.86 22.01 11.55
N SER A 283 -14.14 20.78 11.97
CA SER A 283 -13.12 19.82 12.38
C SER A 283 -12.24 19.39 11.20
N ARG A 284 -12.80 19.36 9.99
CA ARG A 284 -12.08 19.09 8.75
C ARG A 284 -11.03 20.14 8.45
N LEU A 285 -11.40 21.42 8.46
CA LEU A 285 -10.47 22.52 8.21
C LEU A 285 -9.42 22.66 9.31
N LEU A 286 -9.80 22.42 10.56
CA LEU A 286 -8.88 22.50 11.69
C LEU A 286 -7.99 21.28 11.88
N SER A 287 -8.27 20.18 11.17
CA SER A 287 -7.40 19.00 11.18
C SER A 287 -5.97 19.31 10.72
N LEU A 288 -5.77 20.43 10.01
CA LEU A 288 -4.48 20.93 9.52
C LEU A 288 -3.63 21.58 10.61
N VAL A 289 -4.25 22.05 11.70
CA VAL A 289 -3.56 22.78 12.79
C VAL A 289 -3.55 21.96 14.08
N THR A 290 -4.46 21.00 14.22
CA THR A 290 -4.47 20.09 15.38
C THR A 290 -3.41 19.00 15.22
N VAL A 291 -2.46 18.94 16.14
CA VAL A 291 -1.60 17.77 16.30
C VAL A 291 -2.36 16.68 17.07
N PRO A 292 -2.34 15.41 16.61
CA PRO A 292 -2.93 14.30 17.36
C PRO A 292 -2.36 14.21 18.79
N GLY A 293 -3.24 14.31 19.80
CA GLY A 293 -2.88 14.16 21.22
C GLY A 293 -2.59 15.45 21.98
N GLU A 294 -2.55 16.61 21.33
CA GLU A 294 -2.33 17.90 21.98
C GLU A 294 -3.62 18.74 22.08
N VAL A 295 -3.88 19.32 23.26
CA VAL A 295 -5.03 20.22 23.48
C VAL A 295 -4.54 21.65 23.60
N ASN A 296 -4.71 22.43 22.53
CA ASN A 296 -4.29 23.82 22.48
C ASN A 296 -5.52 24.78 22.60
N PRO A 297 -5.57 25.65 23.64
CA PRO A 297 -6.67 26.61 23.82
C PRO A 297 -6.89 27.55 22.64
N PHE A 298 -5.83 27.96 21.94
CA PHE A 298 -5.94 28.83 20.76
C PHE A 298 -6.68 28.12 19.62
N VAL A 299 -6.46 26.82 19.45
CA VAL A 299 -7.14 26.01 18.44
C VAL A 299 -8.61 25.82 18.80
N GLN A 300 -8.95 25.70 20.08
CA GLN A 300 -10.35 25.64 20.53
C GLN A 300 -11.10 26.93 20.25
N TYR A 301 -10.47 28.08 20.53
CA TYR A 301 -11.05 29.38 20.20
C TYR A 301 -11.32 29.51 18.70
N ALA A 302 -10.33 29.17 17.89
CA ALA A 302 -10.48 29.24 16.44
C ALA A 302 -11.49 28.22 15.89
N LYS A 303 -11.67 27.07 16.55
CA LYS A 303 -12.77 26.12 16.28
C LYS A 303 -14.13 26.75 16.47
N ALA A 304 -14.33 27.42 17.60
CA ALA A 304 -15.57 28.14 17.84
C ALA A 304 -15.79 29.25 16.79
N LEU A 305 -14.75 30.02 16.46
CA LEU A 305 -14.83 31.08 15.46
C LEU A 305 -15.18 30.55 14.05
N VAL A 306 -14.47 29.55 13.56
CA VAL A 306 -14.71 28.94 12.24
C VAL A 306 -16.12 28.34 12.18
N SER A 307 -16.56 27.65 13.23
CA SER A 307 -17.91 27.09 13.32
C SER A 307 -18.98 28.17 13.20
N ASN A 308 -18.83 29.28 13.93
CA ASN A 308 -19.78 30.40 13.88
C ASN A 308 -19.79 31.12 12.53
N VAL A 309 -18.63 31.26 11.88
CA VAL A 309 -18.55 31.81 10.52
C VAL A 309 -19.26 30.91 9.51
N ILE A 310 -19.10 29.59 9.60
CA ILE A 310 -19.80 28.63 8.74
C ILE A 310 -21.31 28.67 8.99
N SER A 311 -21.76 28.68 10.25
CA SER A 311 -23.17 28.83 10.61
C SER A 311 -23.75 30.15 10.07
N GLY A 312 -23.01 31.25 10.22
CA GLY A 312 -23.39 32.56 9.66
C GLY A 312 -23.55 32.54 8.14
N LEU A 313 -22.64 31.87 7.41
CA LEU A 313 -22.74 31.70 5.96
C LEU A 313 -24.00 30.89 5.57
N SER A 314 -24.33 29.85 6.34
CA SER A 314 -25.55 29.07 6.16
C SER A 314 -26.82 29.93 6.29
N TYR A 315 -26.88 30.81 7.29
CA TYR A 315 -28.02 31.72 7.47
C TYR A 315 -28.21 32.72 6.32
N ILE A 316 -27.13 33.12 5.63
CA ILE A 316 -27.18 33.99 4.45
C ILE A 316 -27.41 33.18 3.15
N GLU A 317 -27.71 31.88 3.25
CA GLU A 317 -27.90 30.97 2.09
C GLU A 317 -26.70 30.93 1.15
N LYS A 318 -25.49 31.16 1.70
CA LYS A 318 -24.24 31.03 0.95
C LYS A 318 -23.54 29.75 1.34
N LYS A 319 -23.28 28.91 0.33
CA LYS A 319 -22.49 27.69 0.50
C LYS A 319 -21.10 28.03 1.05
N PRO A 320 -20.63 27.38 2.14
CA PRO A 320 -19.31 27.63 2.68
C PRO A 320 -18.22 27.15 1.71
N SER A 321 -17.14 27.91 1.61
CA SER A 321 -15.92 27.53 0.91
C SER A 321 -14.71 28.02 1.69
N ILE A 322 -13.55 27.41 1.49
CA ILE A 322 -12.29 27.81 2.16
C ILE A 322 -12.04 29.31 1.94
N TYR A 323 -12.24 29.77 0.70
CA TYR A 323 -12.14 31.19 0.34
C TYR A 323 -13.11 32.09 1.13
N LEU A 324 -14.41 31.71 1.23
CA LEU A 324 -15.40 32.53 1.93
C LEU A 324 -15.16 32.58 3.44
N ILE A 325 -14.78 31.45 4.02
CA ILE A 325 -14.44 31.35 5.45
C ILE A 325 -13.26 32.27 5.76
N HIS A 326 -12.16 32.13 5.02
CA HIS A 326 -10.99 32.99 5.18
C HIS A 326 -11.31 34.47 4.96
N LYS A 327 -12.05 34.82 3.90
CA LYS A 327 -12.44 36.20 3.60
C LYS A 327 -13.17 36.84 4.77
N ASN A 328 -14.05 36.11 5.44
CA ASN A 328 -14.81 36.62 6.57
C ASN A 328 -14.00 36.66 7.87
N MET A 329 -12.94 35.85 8.00
CA MET A 329 -12.07 35.86 9.19
C MET A 329 -10.88 36.82 9.08
N LYS A 330 -10.45 37.18 7.85
CA LYS A 330 -9.22 37.94 7.58
C LYS A 330 -9.07 39.25 8.36
N SER A 331 -10.17 39.95 8.60
CA SER A 331 -10.15 41.20 9.37
C SER A 331 -11.36 41.30 10.27
N HIS A 332 -11.20 42.01 11.39
CA HIS A 332 -12.28 42.30 12.32
C HIS A 332 -13.50 42.92 11.59
N MET A 333 -13.26 43.88 10.67
CA MET A 333 -14.33 44.48 9.87
C MET A 333 -15.07 43.48 8.96
N SER A 334 -14.40 42.40 8.54
CA SER A 334 -15.02 41.35 7.71
C SER A 334 -15.98 40.49 8.54
N ILE A 335 -15.64 40.20 9.80
CA ILE A 335 -16.54 39.54 10.75
C ILE A 335 -17.74 40.45 11.02
N VAL A 336 -17.53 41.72 11.32
CA VAL A 336 -18.63 42.69 11.53
C VAL A 336 -19.57 42.73 10.31
N ASN A 337 -19.01 42.72 9.09
CA ASN A 337 -19.81 42.67 7.86
C ASN A 337 -20.62 41.37 7.73
N LEU A 338 -20.04 40.24 8.11
CA LEU A 338 -20.77 38.97 8.15
C LEU A 338 -21.90 39.04 9.18
N THR A 339 -21.61 39.46 10.42
CA THR A 339 -22.58 39.57 11.51
C THR A 339 -23.76 40.48 11.14
N VAL A 340 -23.49 41.62 10.52
CA VAL A 340 -24.53 42.52 9.99
C VAL A 340 -25.44 41.80 8.99
N LYS A 341 -24.87 41.09 8.00
CA LYS A 341 -25.65 40.36 6.99
C LYS A 341 -26.44 39.19 7.59
N VAL A 342 -25.88 38.49 8.58
CA VAL A 342 -26.59 37.43 9.31
C VAL A 342 -27.78 38.04 10.06
N MET A 343 -27.57 39.11 10.83
CA MET A 343 -28.64 39.80 11.55
C MET A 343 -29.73 40.31 10.61
N GLU A 344 -29.36 40.89 9.47
CA GLU A 344 -30.33 41.32 8.43
C GLU A 344 -31.17 40.15 7.93
N SER A 345 -30.54 39.01 7.63
CA SER A 345 -31.23 37.82 7.13
C SER A 345 -32.12 37.20 8.21
N CYS A 346 -31.64 37.10 9.45
CA CYS A 346 -32.39 36.54 10.58
C CYS A 346 -33.58 37.42 10.96
N TYR A 347 -33.39 38.75 11.04
CA TYR A 347 -34.48 39.68 11.34
C TYR A 347 -35.50 39.74 10.21
N ALA A 348 -35.07 39.69 8.95
CA ALA A 348 -35.98 39.59 7.81
C ALA A 348 -36.82 38.31 7.86
N ARG A 349 -36.24 37.17 8.24
CA ARG A 349 -36.99 35.91 8.42
C ARG A 349 -37.94 35.95 9.62
N TYR A 350 -37.52 36.55 10.73
CA TYR A 350 -38.31 36.56 11.97
C TYR A 350 -39.47 37.58 11.93
N TYR A 351 -39.24 38.79 11.40
CA TYR A 351 -40.25 39.85 11.36
C TYR A 351 -40.96 40.01 10.00
N GLY A 352 -40.45 39.35 8.95
CA GLY A 352 -40.90 39.49 7.56
C GLY A 352 -40.04 40.49 6.76
N TYR A 353 -39.77 40.16 5.49
CA TYR A 353 -38.85 40.90 4.61
C TYR A 353 -39.22 42.39 4.42
N ASP A 354 -40.50 42.73 4.50
CA ASP A 354 -40.98 44.11 4.27
C ASP A 354 -41.00 44.96 5.55
N VAL A 355 -41.06 44.34 6.73
CA VAL A 355 -41.39 45.01 8.00
C VAL A 355 -40.20 45.08 8.96
N TRP A 356 -39.19 44.22 8.79
CA TRP A 356 -38.06 44.14 9.72
C TRP A 356 -37.25 45.45 9.78
N THR A 357 -37.10 46.17 8.67
CA THR A 357 -36.34 47.43 8.59
C THR A 357 -36.98 48.53 9.43
N GLU A 358 -38.30 48.65 9.38
CA GLU A 358 -39.07 49.64 10.15
C GLU A 358 -39.05 49.31 11.65
N LYS A 359 -39.24 48.03 12.00
CA LYS A 359 -39.22 47.57 13.41
C LYS A 359 -37.87 47.79 14.07
N VAL A 360 -36.79 47.41 13.39
CA VAL A 360 -35.41 47.51 13.90
C VAL A 360 -34.83 48.92 13.72
N LYS A 361 -35.59 49.86 13.14
CA LYS A 361 -35.16 51.24 12.80
C LYS A 361 -33.82 51.24 12.04
N TYR A 362 -33.72 50.34 11.07
CA TYR A 362 -32.51 50.09 10.31
C TYR A 362 -32.47 50.98 9.06
N VAL A 363 -31.30 51.56 8.77
CA VAL A 363 -31.06 52.39 7.58
C VAL A 363 -29.90 51.79 6.78
N ALA A 364 -30.16 51.34 5.55
CA ALA A 364 -29.19 50.62 4.74
C ALA A 364 -27.98 51.48 4.29
N ASN A 365 -28.17 52.80 4.18
CA ASN A 365 -27.14 53.75 3.71
C ASN A 365 -26.11 54.14 4.77
N ASP A 366 -26.28 53.72 6.02
CA ASP A 366 -25.33 54.05 7.09
C ASP A 366 -24.02 53.28 6.97
N THR A 367 -22.96 53.80 7.60
CA THR A 367 -21.67 53.12 7.66
C THR A 367 -21.78 51.79 8.41
N LEU A 368 -20.93 50.83 8.03
CA LEU A 368 -20.96 49.46 8.56
C LEU A 368 -20.89 49.37 10.10
N PRO A 369 -20.05 50.18 10.80
CA PRO A 369 -20.03 50.18 12.26
C PRO A 369 -21.33 50.71 12.89
N VAL A 370 -21.97 51.72 12.27
CA VAL A 370 -23.24 52.28 12.74
C VAL A 370 -24.37 51.26 12.57
N ARG A 371 -24.41 50.58 11.43
CA ARG A 371 -25.34 49.48 11.17
C ARG A 371 -25.19 48.36 12.19
N PHE A 372 -23.96 47.92 12.42
CA PHE A 372 -23.66 46.89 13.41
C PHE A 372 -24.12 47.29 14.81
N LYS A 373 -23.76 48.50 15.26
CA LYS A 373 -24.14 48.99 16.59
C LYS A 373 -25.65 48.99 16.81
N ARG A 374 -26.43 49.51 15.85
CA ARG A 374 -27.90 49.53 15.95
C ARG A 374 -28.51 48.13 16.01
N LEU A 375 -28.04 47.23 15.14
CA LEU A 375 -28.53 45.84 15.10
C LEU A 375 -28.16 45.06 16.36
N ALA A 376 -26.97 45.29 16.91
CA ALA A 376 -26.49 44.68 18.16
C ALA A 376 -27.24 45.23 19.38
N GLU A 377 -27.46 46.54 19.48
CA GLU A 377 -28.27 47.14 20.55
C GLU A 377 -29.71 46.59 20.53
N TRP A 378 -30.29 46.42 19.35
CA TRP A 378 -31.59 45.78 19.19
C TRP A 378 -31.58 44.33 19.66
N PHE A 379 -30.54 43.56 19.28
CA PHE A 379 -30.36 42.17 19.72
C PHE A 379 -30.31 42.07 21.25
N THR A 380 -29.47 42.90 21.88
CA THR A 380 -29.31 42.94 23.33
C THR A 380 -30.63 43.26 24.05
N ALA A 381 -31.39 44.24 23.54
CA ALA A 381 -32.63 44.67 24.18
C ALA A 381 -33.79 43.65 24.07
N HIS A 382 -33.85 42.88 22.98
CA HIS A 382 -35.02 42.02 22.68
C HIS A 382 -34.74 40.53 22.84
N PHE A 383 -33.48 40.10 22.76
CA PHE A 383 -33.14 38.68 22.63
C PHE A 383 -32.16 38.15 23.70
N MET A 384 -31.37 39.02 24.35
CA MET A 384 -30.35 38.56 25.33
C MET A 384 -30.96 37.87 26.57
N ASN A 385 -32.16 38.27 26.97
CA ASN A 385 -32.94 37.67 28.07
C ASN A 385 -34.26 37.08 27.56
N TYR A 386 -34.27 36.52 26.35
CA TYR A 386 -35.49 35.97 25.77
C TYR A 386 -35.96 34.73 26.57
N GLU A 387 -36.98 34.89 27.40
CA GLU A 387 -37.66 33.82 28.15
C GLU A 387 -38.84 33.20 27.36
N GLY A 388 -38.96 33.52 26.06
CA GLY A 388 -40.07 33.03 25.24
C GLY A 388 -40.04 31.51 25.06
N SER A 389 -41.22 30.91 24.92
CA SER A 389 -41.38 29.46 24.72
C SER A 389 -40.90 28.97 23.34
N GLU A 390 -40.66 29.86 22.38
CA GLU A 390 -40.19 29.53 21.04
C GLU A 390 -38.66 29.40 21.01
N GLN A 391 -38.15 28.23 20.65
CA GLN A 391 -36.71 28.05 20.40
C GLN A 391 -36.32 28.71 19.08
N ILE A 392 -35.57 29.80 19.18
CA ILE A 392 -35.02 30.51 18.02
C ILE A 392 -33.60 30.01 17.75
N ASP A 393 -33.45 29.20 16.71
CA ASP A 393 -32.21 28.47 16.36
C ASP A 393 -30.98 29.36 16.10
N TRP A 394 -31.19 30.61 15.66
CA TRP A 394 -30.10 31.52 15.29
C TRP A 394 -29.56 32.39 16.44
N LEU A 395 -30.20 32.40 17.62
CA LEU A 395 -29.83 33.30 18.73
C LEU A 395 -28.40 33.09 19.21
N ASP A 396 -28.02 31.83 19.48
CA ASP A 396 -26.70 31.50 20.02
C ASP A 396 -25.59 31.87 19.03
N THR A 397 -25.81 31.59 17.74
CA THR A 397 -24.84 31.93 16.69
C THR A 397 -24.68 33.44 16.54
N VAL A 398 -25.78 34.20 16.54
CA VAL A 398 -25.73 35.67 16.43
C VAL A 398 -25.09 36.28 17.66
N SER A 399 -25.40 35.79 18.87
CA SER A 399 -24.76 36.25 20.12
C SER A 399 -23.25 36.07 20.04
N GLN A 400 -22.78 34.87 19.69
CA GLN A 400 -21.34 34.59 19.58
C GLN A 400 -20.68 35.44 18.48
N LEU A 401 -21.33 35.64 17.33
CA LEU A 401 -20.82 36.53 16.27
C LEU A 401 -20.74 37.99 16.71
N ILE A 402 -21.69 38.48 17.52
CA ILE A 402 -21.64 39.81 18.14
C ILE A 402 -20.45 39.89 19.11
N ASP A 403 -20.24 38.88 19.95
CA ASP A 403 -19.11 38.84 20.89
C ASP A 403 -17.76 38.90 20.16
N TYR A 404 -17.58 38.12 19.08
CA TYR A 404 -16.39 38.21 18.24
C TYR A 404 -16.24 39.57 17.57
N SER A 405 -17.36 40.18 17.16
CA SER A 405 -17.39 41.51 16.53
C SER A 405 -17.15 42.65 17.52
N MET A 406 -17.35 42.43 18.82
CA MET A 406 -17.06 43.40 19.90
C MET A 406 -15.66 43.20 20.50
N SER A 407 -15.03 42.04 20.26
CA SER A 407 -13.70 41.73 20.78
C SER A 407 -12.60 42.57 20.12
N ASP A 408 -11.54 42.85 20.89
CA ASP A 408 -10.44 43.69 20.43
C ASP A 408 -9.73 43.11 19.20
N PRO A 409 -9.40 43.93 18.18
CA PRO A 409 -8.71 43.45 16.98
C PRO A 409 -7.38 42.75 17.27
N GLU A 410 -6.62 43.21 18.28
CA GLU A 410 -5.36 42.57 18.69
C GLU A 410 -5.57 41.20 19.31
N HIS A 411 -6.63 41.03 20.10
CA HIS A 411 -6.99 39.75 20.69
C HIS A 411 -7.37 38.75 19.60
N MET A 412 -8.21 39.15 18.64
CA MET A 412 -8.57 38.34 17.48
C MET A 412 -7.37 37.93 16.62
N ALA A 413 -6.47 38.87 16.34
CA ALA A 413 -5.25 38.60 15.59
C ALA A 413 -4.38 37.56 16.31
N LYS A 414 -4.20 37.68 17.64
CA LYS A 414 -3.46 36.69 18.45
C LYS A 414 -4.11 35.32 18.43
N MET A 415 -5.44 35.23 18.57
CA MET A 415 -6.14 33.94 18.64
C MET A 415 -6.19 33.22 17.28
N THR A 416 -6.17 33.96 16.17
CA THR A 416 -6.23 33.41 14.81
C THR A 416 -4.87 33.26 14.12
N ALA A 417 -3.80 33.80 14.72
CA ALA A 417 -2.44 33.78 14.19
C ALA A 417 -1.94 32.39 13.77
N GLY A 418 -2.38 31.33 14.46
CA GLY A 418 -1.99 29.96 14.13
C GLY A 418 -2.69 29.35 12.91
N ILE A 419 -3.88 29.85 12.53
CA ILE A 419 -4.73 29.24 11.50
C ILE A 419 -4.74 30.06 10.20
N MET A 420 -4.63 31.39 10.29
CA MET A 420 -4.61 32.25 9.11
C MET A 420 -3.54 31.85 8.08
N PRO A 421 -2.27 31.55 8.46
CA PRO A 421 -1.26 31.16 7.49
C PRO A 421 -1.63 29.91 6.68
N VAL A 422 -2.35 28.96 7.29
CA VAL A 422 -2.82 27.74 6.61
C VAL A 422 -3.91 28.07 5.59
N PHE A 423 -4.85 28.95 5.95
CA PHE A 423 -5.87 29.41 4.99
C PHE A 423 -5.26 30.24 3.86
N ASP A 424 -4.30 31.12 4.16
CA ASP A 424 -3.59 31.91 3.16
C ASP A 424 -2.89 31.01 2.13
N MET A 425 -2.23 29.95 2.61
CA MET A 425 -1.59 28.93 1.77
C MET A 425 -2.61 28.22 0.84
N LEU A 426 -3.77 27.83 1.35
CA LEU A 426 -4.80 27.13 0.57
C LEU A 426 -5.54 28.03 -0.42
N ILE A 427 -5.45 29.36 -0.26
CA ILE A 427 -6.13 30.38 -1.08
C ILE A 427 -5.15 31.10 -2.02
N GLU A 428 -3.88 30.71 -2.01
CA GLU A 428 -2.94 31.20 -3.01
C GLU A 428 -3.38 30.79 -4.43
N LYS A 429 -3.18 31.65 -5.43
CA LYS A 429 -3.47 31.27 -6.83
C LYS A 429 -2.39 30.30 -7.31
N PRO A 430 -2.73 29.16 -7.95
CA PRO A 430 -4.03 28.78 -8.51
C PRO A 430 -4.92 27.90 -7.59
N LEU A 431 -4.49 27.57 -6.37
CA LEU A 431 -5.21 26.68 -5.45
C LEU A 431 -6.61 27.18 -5.06
N ASN A 432 -6.79 28.50 -4.94
CA ASN A 432 -8.10 29.10 -4.66
C ASN A 432 -9.22 28.63 -5.60
N GLU A 433 -8.94 28.51 -6.90
CA GLU A 433 -9.92 28.06 -7.89
C GLU A 433 -10.06 26.54 -7.89
N LEU A 434 -8.99 25.82 -7.56
CA LEU A 434 -8.97 24.35 -7.55
C LEU A 434 -9.68 23.76 -6.32
N LEU A 435 -9.53 24.37 -5.15
CA LEU A 435 -10.09 23.88 -3.86
C LEU A 435 -11.36 24.62 -3.42
N SER A 436 -11.65 25.79 -4.01
CA SER A 436 -12.88 26.56 -3.74
C SER A 436 -13.53 26.99 -5.05
N PRO A 437 -13.97 26.04 -5.89
CA PRO A 437 -14.60 26.35 -7.16
C PRO A 437 -15.91 27.12 -6.95
N ASN A 438 -16.14 28.14 -7.78
CA ASN A 438 -17.41 28.85 -7.82
C ASN A 438 -18.30 28.20 -8.88
N PRO A 439 -19.46 27.61 -8.53
CA PRO A 439 -20.37 26.97 -9.49
C PRO A 439 -20.84 27.92 -10.60
N ASN A 440 -20.89 29.22 -10.30
CA ASN A 440 -21.37 30.25 -11.23
C ASN A 440 -20.27 30.82 -12.13
N SER A 441 -19.03 30.34 -11.99
CA SER A 441 -17.92 30.79 -12.85
C SER A 441 -17.96 30.06 -14.20
N VAL A 442 -17.68 30.79 -15.30
CA VAL A 442 -17.68 30.27 -16.70
C VAL A 442 -16.50 29.32 -16.98
N SER A 443 -15.90 28.74 -15.94
CA SER A 443 -14.75 27.85 -16.11
C SER A 443 -15.20 26.50 -16.66
N SER A 444 -14.51 25.98 -17.67
CA SER A 444 -14.78 24.67 -18.28
C SER A 444 -14.27 23.48 -17.45
N ARG A 445 -13.86 23.70 -16.19
CA ARG A 445 -13.27 22.66 -15.34
C ARG A 445 -14.37 21.85 -14.67
N GLU A 446 -14.21 20.54 -14.67
CA GLU A 446 -15.11 19.64 -13.94
C GLU A 446 -14.89 19.81 -12.44
N ILE A 447 -15.99 19.97 -11.69
CA ILE A 447 -15.99 20.04 -10.23
C ILE A 447 -16.26 18.64 -9.70
N VAL A 448 -15.29 18.08 -9.01
CA VAL A 448 -15.36 16.75 -8.40
C VAL A 448 -15.66 16.90 -6.91
N THR A 449 -16.66 16.16 -6.44
CA THR A 449 -16.99 15.99 -5.02
C THR A 449 -16.74 14.56 -4.61
N SER A 450 -16.30 14.33 -3.36
CA SER A 450 -16.03 12.96 -2.87
C SER A 450 -17.28 12.08 -2.92
N GLU A 451 -18.43 12.60 -2.51
CA GLU A 451 -19.72 11.89 -2.58
C GLU A 451 -20.14 11.57 -4.03
N GLY A 452 -19.97 12.54 -4.94
CA GLY A 452 -20.26 12.36 -6.36
C GLY A 452 -19.39 11.25 -6.95
N MET A 453 -18.07 11.30 -6.71
CA MET A 453 -17.11 10.30 -7.17
C MET A 453 -17.41 8.90 -6.62
N PHE A 454 -17.80 8.80 -5.35
CA PHE A 454 -18.16 7.52 -4.75
C PHE A 454 -19.40 6.91 -5.40
N SER A 455 -20.27 7.73 -5.99
CA SER A 455 -21.49 7.29 -6.68
C SER A 455 -21.27 7.01 -8.17
N THR A 456 -20.50 7.86 -8.87
CA THR A 456 -20.18 7.68 -10.30
C THR A 456 -19.13 6.60 -10.55
N GLY A 457 -18.24 6.38 -9.58
CA GLY A 457 -17.08 5.52 -9.71
C GLY A 457 -15.95 6.14 -10.54
N GLY A 458 -14.88 5.37 -10.75
CA GLY A 458 -13.71 5.81 -11.50
C GLY A 458 -12.46 6.01 -10.65
N VAL A 459 -11.55 6.86 -11.14
CA VAL A 459 -10.24 7.09 -10.54
C VAL A 459 -10.02 8.57 -10.26
N LEU A 460 -9.67 8.94 -9.03
CA LEU A 460 -9.15 10.26 -8.68
C LEU A 460 -7.64 10.16 -8.42
N TYR A 461 -6.84 10.79 -9.27
CA TYR A 461 -5.38 10.87 -9.12
C TYR A 461 -4.97 12.27 -8.68
N ILE A 462 -4.42 12.38 -7.47
CA ILE A 462 -3.99 13.63 -6.85
C ILE A 462 -2.46 13.67 -6.90
N SER A 463 -1.93 14.44 -7.85
CA SER A 463 -0.50 14.75 -7.97
C SER A 463 -0.20 15.99 -7.13
N LEU A 464 0.45 15.82 -5.99
CA LEU A 464 0.89 16.94 -5.16
C LEU A 464 2.37 17.12 -5.45
N ASP A 465 2.82 18.26 -5.98
CA ASP A 465 4.24 18.47 -6.29
C ASP A 465 5.05 18.66 -4.98
N GLY A 466 5.15 17.60 -4.18
CA GLY A 466 5.63 17.64 -2.79
C GLY A 466 7.12 17.95 -2.65
N LEU A 467 7.89 17.78 -3.73
CA LEU A 467 9.30 18.22 -3.78
C LEU A 467 9.43 19.75 -3.85
N SER A 468 8.44 20.45 -4.41
CA SER A 468 8.50 21.91 -4.54
C SER A 468 7.98 22.59 -3.27
N ASN A 469 6.78 22.20 -2.80
CA ASN A 469 6.15 22.78 -1.62
C ASN A 469 5.62 21.65 -0.70
N PRO A 470 6.47 21.11 0.19
CA PRO A 470 6.09 19.99 1.05
C PRO A 470 4.95 20.35 2.02
N ASP A 471 4.95 21.56 2.58
CA ASP A 471 3.92 22.00 3.54
C ASP A 471 2.53 22.10 2.87
N THR A 472 2.48 22.65 1.65
CA THR A 472 1.24 22.72 0.87
C THR A 472 0.74 21.35 0.45
N ALA A 473 1.65 20.45 0.03
CA ALA A 473 1.29 19.07 -0.29
C ALA A 473 0.74 18.31 0.93
N ALA A 474 1.36 18.48 2.10
CA ALA A 474 0.87 17.89 3.35
C ALA A 474 -0.52 18.43 3.71
N ALA A 475 -0.71 19.75 3.66
CA ALA A 475 -1.99 20.39 3.97
C ALA A 475 -3.12 19.91 3.04
N ILE A 476 -2.86 19.83 1.72
CA ILE A 476 -3.84 19.31 0.76
C ILE A 476 -4.13 17.83 1.00
N SER A 477 -3.10 17.01 1.28
CA SER A 477 -3.28 15.58 1.58
C SER A 477 -4.18 15.37 2.79
N GLN A 478 -3.88 16.06 3.90
CA GLN A 478 -4.65 15.97 5.13
C GLN A 478 -6.09 16.45 4.95
N LEU A 479 -6.29 17.55 4.20
CA LEU A 479 -7.61 18.08 3.91
C LEU A 479 -8.47 17.10 3.10
N ILE A 480 -7.90 16.49 2.06
CA ILE A 480 -8.58 15.47 1.25
C ILE A 480 -8.86 14.23 2.08
N MET A 481 -7.90 13.74 2.88
CA MET A 481 -8.12 12.61 3.79
C MET A 481 -9.26 12.86 4.76
N SER A 482 -9.38 14.09 5.25
CA SER A 482 -10.45 14.50 6.14
C SER A 482 -11.81 14.53 5.45
N ASP A 483 -11.89 15.00 4.19
CA ASP A 483 -13.11 14.91 3.37
C ASP A 483 -13.56 13.48 3.08
N LEU A 484 -12.62 12.62 2.68
CA LEU A 484 -12.88 11.20 2.44
C LEU A 484 -13.40 10.50 3.71
N THR A 485 -12.87 10.88 4.88
CA THR A 485 -13.31 10.36 6.18
C THR A 485 -14.73 10.80 6.52
N SER A 486 -15.06 12.08 6.34
CA SER A 486 -16.42 12.59 6.57
C SER A 486 -17.44 11.95 5.63
N CYS A 487 -17.06 11.73 4.36
CA CYS A 487 -17.90 11.01 3.41
C CYS A 487 -18.08 9.53 3.82
N ALA A 488 -17.04 8.88 4.34
CA ALA A 488 -17.14 7.53 4.89
C ALA A 488 -18.14 7.44 6.07
N GLY A 489 -18.06 8.39 7.00
CA GLY A 489 -18.98 8.48 8.15
C GLY A 489 -20.42 8.71 7.72
N SER A 490 -20.64 9.62 6.77
CA SER A 490 -21.98 9.90 6.23
C SER A 490 -22.59 8.67 5.55
N ARG A 491 -21.80 7.92 4.78
CA ARG A 491 -22.24 6.68 4.12
C ARG A 491 -22.64 5.59 5.10
N TYR A 492 -21.89 5.45 6.20
CA TYR A 492 -22.20 4.47 7.23
C TYR A 492 -23.52 4.80 7.95
N ASN A 493 -23.76 6.08 8.23
CA ASN A 493 -24.96 6.52 8.96
C ASN A 493 -26.23 6.56 8.09
N ALA A 494 -26.13 6.72 6.77
CA ALA A 494 -27.27 6.97 5.89
C ALA A 494 -28.16 5.74 5.58
N GLN A 495 -27.71 4.50 5.85
CA GLN A 495 -28.37 3.29 5.32
C GLN A 495 -28.56 2.15 6.34
N ASP A 496 -28.67 2.45 7.64
CA ASP A 496 -28.91 1.45 8.70
C ASP A 496 -28.02 0.17 8.59
N GLY A 497 -26.80 0.33 8.07
CA GLY A 497 -25.81 -0.73 7.91
C GLY A 497 -25.89 -1.62 6.66
N ASP A 498 -26.92 -1.51 5.79
CA ASP A 498 -26.95 -2.29 4.54
C ASP A 498 -26.08 -1.65 3.44
N MET A 499 -24.79 -1.97 3.48
CA MET A 499 -23.82 -1.48 2.50
C MET A 499 -23.78 -2.31 1.21
N SER A 500 -24.69 -3.27 0.99
CA SER A 500 -24.64 -4.19 -0.16
C SER A 500 -24.70 -3.48 -1.51
N ALA A 501 -25.40 -2.34 -1.58
CA ALA A 501 -25.59 -1.55 -2.79
C ALA A 501 -24.52 -0.47 -3.03
N ASN A 502 -23.59 -0.28 -2.09
CA ASN A 502 -22.62 0.81 -2.12
C ASN A 502 -21.30 0.39 -2.78
N SER A 503 -20.72 1.35 -3.49
CA SER A 503 -19.42 1.21 -4.13
C SER A 503 -18.32 0.90 -3.12
N ARG A 504 -17.38 0.05 -3.51
CA ARG A 504 -16.17 -0.24 -2.74
C ARG A 504 -15.11 0.79 -3.07
N ILE A 505 -14.31 1.20 -2.10
CA ILE A 505 -13.36 2.29 -2.27
C ILE A 505 -11.99 1.85 -1.82
N SER A 506 -10.98 2.10 -2.64
CA SER A 506 -9.58 1.89 -2.31
C SER A 506 -8.82 3.20 -2.38
N ILE A 507 -8.26 3.62 -1.24
CA ILE A 507 -7.50 4.87 -1.11
C ILE A 507 -6.02 4.49 -0.98
N PHE A 508 -5.19 5.00 -1.89
CA PHE A 508 -3.75 4.81 -1.90
C PHE A 508 -3.06 6.12 -1.51
N VAL A 509 -2.24 6.07 -0.47
CA VAL A 509 -1.48 7.23 0.02
C VAL A 509 0.00 6.88 -0.05
N ASP A 510 0.74 7.49 -0.98
CA ASP A 510 2.21 7.44 -0.96
C ASP A 510 2.75 8.48 0.03
N GLU A 511 3.85 8.15 0.71
CA GLU A 511 4.43 8.95 1.79
C GLU A 511 3.40 9.41 2.83
N ALA A 512 2.69 8.43 3.39
CA ALA A 512 1.57 8.61 4.30
C ALA A 512 1.89 9.47 5.53
N HIS A 513 3.15 9.60 5.94
CA HIS A 513 3.58 10.46 7.06
C HIS A 513 3.14 11.92 6.86
N SER A 514 3.09 12.40 5.61
CA SER A 514 2.62 13.76 5.27
C SER A 514 1.10 13.92 5.39
N ALA A 515 0.34 12.83 5.27
CA ALA A 515 -1.12 12.83 5.28
C ALA A 515 -1.74 12.48 6.64
N ILE A 516 -0.91 12.19 7.66
CA ILE A 516 -1.40 11.78 8.99
C ILE A 516 -2.19 12.92 9.63
N ASN A 517 -3.45 12.62 9.99
CA ASN A 517 -4.28 13.46 10.85
C ASN A 517 -5.26 12.58 11.66
N ASN A 518 -5.96 13.17 12.64
CA ASN A 518 -6.96 12.46 13.44
C ASN A 518 -8.07 11.79 12.59
N PRO A 519 -8.63 12.45 11.55
CA PRO A 519 -9.57 11.82 10.62
C PRO A 519 -9.04 10.54 9.97
N MET A 520 -7.81 10.53 9.46
CA MET A 520 -7.19 9.35 8.87
C MET A 520 -7.10 8.18 9.85
N ILE A 521 -6.78 8.44 11.13
CA ILE A 521 -6.74 7.40 12.17
C ILE A 521 -8.15 6.85 12.45
N ASN A 522 -9.17 7.71 12.47
CA ASN A 522 -10.56 7.28 12.60
C ASN A 522 -11.01 6.45 11.40
N LEU A 523 -10.58 6.84 10.19
CA LEU A 523 -10.82 6.08 8.97
C LEU A 523 -10.15 4.70 9.01
N LEU A 524 -8.93 4.59 9.54
CA LEU A 524 -8.27 3.30 9.77
C LEU A 524 -9.00 2.41 10.80
N ALA A 525 -9.72 3.00 11.76
CA ALA A 525 -10.43 2.24 12.78
C ALA A 525 -11.82 1.78 12.31
N GLN A 526 -12.54 2.62 11.56
CA GLN A 526 -13.96 2.41 11.24
C GLN A 526 -14.24 2.32 9.73
N GLY A 527 -13.26 2.56 8.87
CA GLY A 527 -13.41 2.59 7.40
C GLY A 527 -13.84 1.26 6.79
N ARG A 528 -13.53 0.13 7.45
CA ARG A 528 -14.01 -1.19 7.04
C ARG A 528 -15.54 -1.26 6.96
N ALA A 529 -16.25 -0.66 7.91
CA ALA A 529 -17.71 -0.63 7.91
C ALA A 529 -18.27 0.17 6.72
N ALA A 530 -17.50 1.16 6.25
CA ALA A 530 -17.81 1.96 5.07
C ALA A 530 -17.37 1.33 3.73
N LYS A 531 -16.89 0.06 3.73
CA LYS A 531 -16.27 -0.63 2.58
C LYS A 531 -15.12 0.15 1.95
N ILE A 532 -14.27 0.74 2.81
CA ILE A 532 -13.08 1.48 2.41
C ILE A 532 -11.83 0.68 2.77
N ALA A 533 -10.96 0.47 1.79
CA ALA A 533 -9.63 -0.13 1.96
C ALA A 533 -8.57 0.98 1.84
N LEU A 534 -7.81 1.20 2.91
CA LEU A 534 -6.71 2.17 2.92
C LEU A 534 -5.38 1.43 2.70
N PHE A 535 -4.59 1.91 1.74
CA PHE A 535 -3.24 1.46 1.43
C PHE A 535 -2.27 2.61 1.71
N ILE A 536 -1.60 2.54 2.85
CA ILE A 536 -0.65 3.56 3.31
C ILE A 536 0.78 3.10 3.04
N CYS A 537 1.59 3.97 2.45
CA CYS A 537 2.99 3.68 2.19
C CYS A 537 3.89 4.66 2.92
N THR A 538 4.94 4.16 3.55
CA THR A 538 6.00 4.99 4.15
C THR A 538 7.37 4.41 3.83
N GLN A 539 8.44 5.18 4.01
CA GLN A 539 9.80 4.65 3.91
C GLN A 539 10.12 3.81 5.13
N THR A 540 9.93 4.39 6.30
CA THR A 540 10.20 3.78 7.59
C THR A 540 9.08 4.08 8.59
N ILE A 541 8.99 3.29 9.66
CA ILE A 541 8.10 3.59 10.79
C ILE A 541 8.60 4.80 11.58
N SER A 542 9.91 5.06 11.57
CA SER A 542 10.52 6.26 12.16
C SER A 542 9.93 7.55 11.58
N ASP A 543 9.53 7.56 10.31
CA ASP A 543 8.84 8.71 9.69
C ASP A 543 7.46 8.98 10.32
N PHE A 544 6.73 7.94 10.73
CA PHE A 544 5.46 8.10 11.46
C PHE A 544 5.69 8.61 12.88
N ILE A 545 6.76 8.15 13.53
CA ILE A 545 7.13 8.62 14.87
C ILE A 545 7.48 10.11 14.82
N ALA A 546 8.20 10.54 13.78
CA ALA A 546 8.56 11.95 13.58
C ALA A 546 7.36 12.84 13.23
N ALA A 547 6.41 12.34 12.43
CA ALA A 547 5.24 13.11 12.01
C ALA A 547 4.15 13.24 13.08
N ALA A 548 4.08 12.30 14.02
CA ALA A 548 3.09 12.31 15.09
C ALA A 548 3.75 12.00 16.45
N SER A 549 3.54 10.80 16.98
CA SER A 549 4.13 10.32 18.22
C SER A 549 4.37 8.82 18.15
N VAL A 550 5.14 8.26 19.09
CA VAL A 550 5.39 6.81 19.16
C VAL A 550 4.08 6.03 19.36
N GLU A 551 3.20 6.51 20.23
CA GLU A 551 1.90 5.90 20.53
C GLU A 551 0.98 5.94 19.31
N THR A 552 0.98 7.07 18.61
CA THR A 552 0.16 7.24 17.40
C THR A 552 0.68 6.37 16.25
N ALA A 553 2.01 6.28 16.08
CA ALA A 553 2.63 5.39 15.11
C ALA A 553 2.29 3.92 15.40
N ASN A 554 2.39 3.48 16.66
CA ASN A 554 2.01 2.13 17.08
C ASN A 554 0.51 1.85 16.89
N ARG A 555 -0.34 2.87 17.07
CA ARG A 555 -1.77 2.76 16.78
C ARG A 555 -2.02 2.57 15.28
N ILE A 556 -1.35 3.33 14.42
CA ILE A 556 -1.47 3.22 12.96
C ILE A 556 -1.02 1.83 12.49
N THR A 557 0.12 1.34 12.98
CA THR A 557 0.63 0.02 12.63
C THR A 557 -0.29 -1.09 13.14
N GLY A 558 -0.87 -0.94 14.34
CA GLY A 558 -1.82 -1.90 14.92
C GLY A 558 -3.19 -1.94 14.22
N LEU A 559 -3.65 -0.83 13.65
CA LEU A 559 -4.91 -0.78 12.89
C LEU A 559 -4.78 -1.38 11.48
N CYS A 560 -3.56 -1.42 10.93
CA CYS A 560 -3.29 -2.05 9.64
C CYS A 560 -3.10 -3.55 9.81
N ASN A 561 -4.11 -4.36 9.45
CA ASN A 561 -4.04 -5.81 9.57
C ASN A 561 -3.15 -6.47 8.52
N ASN A 562 -2.97 -5.82 7.36
CA ASN A 562 -2.01 -6.26 6.36
C ASN A 562 -0.74 -5.41 6.46
N TYR A 563 0.40 -6.08 6.45
CA TYR A 563 1.70 -5.44 6.48
C TYR A 563 2.59 -6.00 5.38
N ILE A 564 3.12 -5.14 4.51
CA ILE A 564 3.96 -5.53 3.39
C ILE A 564 5.29 -4.76 3.49
N SER A 565 6.37 -5.47 3.73
CA SER A 565 7.71 -4.90 3.78
C SER A 565 8.48 -5.23 2.52
N LEU A 566 9.07 -4.21 1.90
CA LEU A 566 10.18 -4.35 0.96
C LEU A 566 11.51 -4.32 1.74
N ARG A 567 12.63 -4.04 1.06
CA ARG A 567 13.92 -3.85 1.71
C ARG A 567 13.86 -2.67 2.68
N VAL A 568 14.21 -2.91 3.94
CA VAL A 568 14.27 -1.89 4.99
C VAL A 568 15.54 -2.07 5.81
N ASN A 569 16.18 -0.94 6.14
CA ASN A 569 17.40 -0.88 6.95
C ASN A 569 17.16 -0.37 8.37
N ASP A 570 16.00 0.26 8.61
CA ASP A 570 15.62 0.87 9.87
C ASP A 570 15.25 -0.19 10.94
N THR A 571 15.87 -0.10 12.13
CA THR A 571 15.72 -1.10 13.20
C THR A 571 14.28 -1.21 13.75
N PRO A 572 13.56 -0.10 14.04
CA PRO A 572 12.14 -0.17 14.41
C PRO A 572 11.30 -0.93 13.39
N THR A 573 11.47 -0.61 12.11
CA THR A 573 10.72 -1.26 11.03
C THR A 573 11.08 -2.75 10.86
N GLN A 574 12.37 -3.10 10.96
CA GLN A 574 12.81 -4.50 10.93
C GLN A 574 12.26 -5.31 12.11
N THR A 575 12.22 -4.71 13.30
CA THR A 575 11.67 -5.34 14.50
C THR A 575 10.19 -5.65 14.33
N LEU A 576 9.41 -4.69 13.79
CA LEU A 576 7.99 -4.90 13.46
C LEU A 576 7.78 -6.07 12.48
N VAL A 577 8.64 -6.20 11.45
CA VAL A 577 8.57 -7.34 10.50
C VAL A 577 8.81 -8.65 11.23
N VAL A 578 9.87 -8.73 12.04
CA VAL A 578 10.28 -9.94 12.75
C VAL A 578 9.23 -10.39 13.75
N GLU A 579 8.68 -9.45 14.54
CA GLU A 579 7.61 -9.74 15.49
C GLU A 579 6.35 -10.26 14.79
N ASN A 580 6.00 -9.69 13.63
CA ASN A 580 4.87 -10.15 12.82
C ASN A 580 5.06 -11.58 12.28
N PHE A 581 6.29 -11.99 11.98
CA PHE A 581 6.62 -13.33 11.52
C PHE A 581 6.84 -14.32 12.66
N GLY A 582 7.12 -13.82 13.87
CA GLY A 582 7.32 -14.62 15.07
C GLY A 582 8.64 -15.41 15.06
N LYS A 583 8.74 -16.37 15.97
CA LYS A 583 9.92 -17.23 16.13
C LYS A 583 9.68 -18.61 15.52
N SER A 584 10.75 -19.26 15.09
CA SER A 584 10.74 -20.61 14.52
C SER A 584 11.80 -21.47 15.19
N ALA A 585 11.51 -22.77 15.29
CA ALA A 585 12.43 -23.75 15.86
C ALA A 585 13.46 -24.13 14.79
N ILE A 586 14.70 -23.67 14.95
CA ILE A 586 15.80 -23.88 14.01
C ILE A 586 16.66 -25.03 14.51
N SER A 587 16.97 -25.97 13.62
CA SER A 587 17.80 -27.12 13.98
C SER A 587 19.26 -26.84 13.67
N THR A 588 20.09 -26.81 14.70
CA THR A 588 21.54 -26.73 14.59
C THR A 588 22.18 -28.08 14.92
N ASN A 589 23.08 -28.53 14.05
CA ASN A 589 23.88 -29.72 14.30
C ASN A 589 25.23 -29.30 14.87
N MET A 590 25.55 -29.82 16.05
CA MET A 590 26.86 -29.68 16.66
C MET A 590 27.61 -31.00 16.50
N VAL A 591 28.70 -30.98 15.75
CA VAL A 591 29.58 -32.14 15.60
C VAL A 591 30.81 -31.91 16.45
N THR A 592 31.00 -32.75 17.46
CA THR A 592 32.16 -32.73 18.33
C THR A 592 33.07 -33.89 17.97
N TYR A 593 34.29 -33.57 17.55
CA TYR A 593 35.37 -34.53 17.37
C TYR A 593 36.22 -34.53 18.64
N THR A 594 36.14 -35.61 19.41
CA THR A 594 36.96 -35.78 20.61
C THR A 594 38.00 -36.85 20.33
N THR A 595 39.26 -36.44 20.27
CA THR A 595 40.41 -37.34 20.14
C THR A 595 41.06 -37.48 21.51
N GLY A 596 41.09 -38.70 22.05
CA GLY A 596 41.73 -39.04 23.31
C GLY A 596 42.93 -39.95 23.09
N SER A 597 44.05 -39.65 23.75
CA SER A 597 45.21 -40.53 23.86
C SER A 597 45.34 -41.03 25.30
N GLU A 598 45.26 -42.34 25.51
CA GLU A 598 45.51 -42.95 26.83
C GLU A 598 47.02 -43.01 27.12
N THR A 599 47.42 -42.67 28.35
CA THR A 599 48.83 -42.58 28.77
C THR A 599 49.38 -43.85 29.44
N SER A 600 48.60 -44.93 29.56
CA SER A 600 48.95 -46.08 30.40
C SER A 600 49.63 -47.27 29.69
N LEU A 601 49.67 -47.35 28.34
CA LEU A 601 50.38 -48.41 27.57
C LEU A 601 50.91 -47.89 26.21
N PRO A 602 51.93 -48.53 25.58
CA PRO A 602 52.76 -47.90 24.57
C PRO A 602 52.12 -47.75 23.17
N HIS A 603 52.15 -46.52 22.67
CA HIS A 603 52.26 -46.07 21.27
C HIS A 603 51.14 -46.32 20.24
N ASN A 604 50.08 -47.11 20.48
CA ASN A 604 49.10 -47.41 19.41
C ASN A 604 47.59 -47.24 19.70
N ASN A 605 47.18 -46.74 20.86
CA ASN A 605 45.74 -46.53 21.15
C ASN A 605 45.32 -45.07 20.96
N PHE A 606 45.08 -44.67 19.71
CA PHE A 606 44.32 -43.47 19.40
C PHE A 606 42.83 -43.80 19.39
N SER A 607 42.08 -43.26 20.35
CA SER A 607 40.61 -43.33 20.32
C SER A 607 40.06 -42.01 19.80
N GLY A 608 39.37 -42.08 18.66
CA GLY A 608 38.59 -40.97 18.13
C GLY A 608 37.13 -41.25 18.38
N SER A 609 36.43 -40.34 19.06
CA SER A 609 34.97 -40.38 19.15
C SER A 609 34.39 -39.21 18.36
N ILE A 610 33.41 -39.50 17.52
CA ILE A 610 32.57 -38.51 16.86
C ILE A 610 31.22 -38.50 17.56
N SER A 611 30.83 -37.34 18.08
CA SER A 611 29.51 -37.14 18.68
C SER A 611 28.78 -36.08 17.88
N GLU A 612 27.64 -36.45 17.31
CA GLU A 612 26.73 -35.52 16.64
C GLU A 612 25.53 -35.28 17.54
N ARG A 613 25.32 -34.02 17.93
CA ARG A 613 24.17 -33.59 18.71
C ARG A 613 23.34 -32.62 17.89
N LYS A 614 22.08 -32.96 17.66
CA LYS A 614 21.08 -32.05 17.09
C LYS A 614 20.44 -31.27 18.23
N GLN A 615 20.54 -29.95 18.18
CA GLN A 615 19.88 -29.04 19.09
C GLN A 615 18.88 -28.20 18.31
N THR A 616 17.74 -27.91 18.92
CA THR A 616 16.74 -27.04 18.32
C THR A 616 16.61 -25.79 19.18
N THR A 617 16.92 -24.63 18.60
CA THR A 617 16.84 -23.31 19.25
C THR A 617 15.65 -22.53 18.69
N LEU A 618 14.98 -21.76 19.55
CA LEU A 618 13.87 -20.91 19.14
C LEU A 618 14.43 -19.53 18.73
N GLU A 619 14.55 -19.31 17.42
CA GLU A 619 15.13 -18.11 16.83
C GLU A 619 14.10 -17.33 16.00
N GLU A 620 14.44 -16.12 15.58
CA GLU A 620 13.58 -15.29 14.73
C GLU A 620 13.30 -16.01 13.40
N SER A 621 12.05 -16.01 12.92
CA SER A 621 11.70 -16.78 11.71
C SER A 621 12.42 -16.26 10.46
N ILE A 622 12.67 -14.95 10.39
CA ILE A 622 13.46 -14.30 9.35
C ILE A 622 14.61 -13.58 10.05
N PRO A 623 15.88 -13.85 9.70
CA PRO A 623 17.01 -13.08 10.21
C PRO A 623 16.89 -11.59 9.84
N LYS A 624 17.07 -10.71 10.82
CA LYS A 624 17.02 -9.23 10.64
C LYS A 624 17.91 -8.74 9.51
N ASP A 625 19.13 -9.25 9.42
CA ASP A 625 20.12 -8.84 8.42
C ASP A 625 19.63 -9.10 6.98
N LEU A 626 18.82 -10.14 6.77
CA LEU A 626 18.29 -10.46 5.45
C LEU A 626 17.24 -9.46 4.99
N LEU A 627 16.55 -8.75 5.90
CA LEU A 627 15.56 -7.72 5.56
C LEU A 627 16.21 -6.50 4.90
N GLY A 628 17.40 -6.10 5.36
CA GLY A 628 18.21 -5.06 4.72
C GLY A 628 18.80 -5.51 3.37
N GLN A 629 18.81 -6.82 3.11
CA GLN A 629 19.33 -7.41 1.87
C GLN A 629 18.24 -7.86 0.89
N VAL A 630 16.95 -7.63 1.14
CA VAL A 630 15.86 -8.06 0.23
C VAL A 630 16.07 -7.47 -1.18
N PRO A 631 16.02 -8.23 -2.29
CA PRO A 631 16.21 -7.67 -3.63
C PRO A 631 15.08 -6.72 -4.04
N MET A 632 15.30 -5.85 -5.03
CA MET A 632 14.21 -5.02 -5.58
C MET A 632 13.03 -5.87 -6.06
N PHE A 633 11.81 -5.34 -5.90
CA PHE A 633 10.54 -6.01 -6.25
C PHE A 633 10.28 -7.31 -5.51
N HIS A 634 10.96 -7.54 -4.39
CA HIS A 634 10.66 -8.67 -3.52
C HIS A 634 10.04 -8.16 -2.23
N ILE A 635 9.06 -8.90 -1.73
CA ILE A 635 8.20 -8.50 -0.62
C ILE A 635 8.12 -9.59 0.45
N VAL A 636 8.02 -9.16 1.69
CA VAL A 636 7.73 -9.97 2.86
C VAL A 636 6.44 -9.42 3.45
N ALA A 637 5.36 -10.21 3.43
CA ALA A 637 4.03 -9.74 3.75
C ALA A 637 3.35 -10.61 4.81
N ARG A 638 2.57 -9.97 5.68
CA ARG A 638 1.58 -10.59 6.55
C ARG A 638 0.21 -10.09 6.12
N LEU A 639 -0.71 -11.02 5.90
CA LEU A 639 -2.08 -10.71 5.50
C LEU A 639 -3.05 -10.90 6.67
N GLN A 640 -4.23 -10.28 6.58
CA GLN A 640 -5.29 -10.34 7.59
C GLN A 640 -5.80 -11.77 7.84
N ASP A 641 -5.77 -12.63 6.82
CA ASP A 641 -6.14 -14.05 6.92
C ASP A 641 -5.12 -14.91 7.70
N GLY A 642 -4.05 -14.30 8.21
CA GLY A 642 -2.99 -14.96 8.97
C GLY A 642 -1.87 -15.54 8.11
N ARG A 643 -2.00 -15.52 6.77
CA ARG A 643 -0.94 -15.99 5.88
C ARG A 643 0.26 -15.06 5.92
N LYS A 644 1.43 -15.67 6.03
CA LYS A 644 2.73 -15.01 5.88
C LYS A 644 3.23 -15.34 4.49
N VAL A 645 3.55 -14.34 3.70
CA VAL A 645 3.87 -14.49 2.28
C VAL A 645 5.23 -13.90 1.99
N VAL A 646 6.04 -14.63 1.24
CA VAL A 646 7.30 -14.15 0.70
C VAL A 646 7.27 -14.34 -0.80
N GLY A 647 7.44 -13.26 -1.55
CA GLY A 647 7.27 -13.31 -3.00
C GLY A 647 7.93 -12.17 -3.75
N GLN A 648 7.83 -12.25 -5.08
CA GLN A 648 8.27 -11.23 -6.01
C GLN A 648 7.05 -10.59 -6.67
N ILE A 649 7.02 -9.27 -6.75
CA ILE A 649 5.94 -8.53 -7.41
C ILE A 649 6.25 -8.40 -8.92
N PRO A 650 5.24 -8.57 -9.79
CA PRO A 650 5.38 -8.27 -11.20
C PRO A 650 5.32 -6.77 -11.47
N ILE A 651 5.91 -6.36 -12.59
CA ILE A 651 5.74 -5.02 -13.15
C ILE A 651 4.58 -5.10 -14.14
N ALA A 652 3.47 -4.41 -13.82
CA ALA A 652 2.34 -4.26 -14.73
C ALA A 652 2.68 -3.25 -15.83
N VAL A 653 2.56 -3.66 -17.09
CA VAL A 653 2.82 -2.83 -18.27
C VAL A 653 1.76 -3.04 -19.35
N ALA A 654 1.54 -2.04 -20.20
CA ALA A 654 0.68 -2.19 -21.36
C ALA A 654 1.20 -3.28 -22.31
N GLU A 655 0.30 -4.02 -22.97
CA GLU A 655 0.67 -5.14 -23.85
C GLU A 655 1.58 -4.69 -25.01
N LYS A 656 1.39 -3.48 -25.53
CA LYS A 656 2.24 -2.89 -26.57
C LYS A 656 3.70 -2.70 -26.14
N GLN A 657 3.95 -2.59 -24.84
CA GLN A 657 5.29 -2.42 -24.26
C GLN A 657 5.94 -3.75 -23.87
N MET A 658 5.22 -4.88 -23.98
CA MET A 658 5.74 -6.19 -23.65
C MET A 658 6.84 -6.62 -24.62
N LYS A 659 7.87 -7.26 -24.06
CA LYS A 659 8.97 -7.88 -24.82
C LYS A 659 8.94 -9.39 -24.61
N PRO A 660 9.44 -10.20 -25.56
CA PRO A 660 9.47 -11.65 -25.40
C PRO A 660 10.33 -12.09 -24.20
N ASN A 661 9.99 -13.25 -23.64
CA ASN A 661 10.76 -13.87 -22.56
C ASN A 661 12.20 -14.15 -22.98
N THR A 662 13.13 -13.94 -22.06
CA THR A 662 14.51 -14.33 -22.30
C THR A 662 14.63 -15.85 -22.31
N THR A 663 15.12 -16.41 -23.41
CA THR A 663 15.32 -17.86 -23.54
C THR A 663 16.70 -18.29 -23.02
N LEU A 664 16.82 -19.54 -22.57
CA LEU A 664 18.11 -20.09 -22.13
C LEU A 664 19.14 -20.13 -23.27
N SER A 665 18.70 -20.31 -24.52
CA SER A 665 19.57 -20.24 -25.69
C SER A 665 20.14 -18.83 -25.87
N GLU A 666 19.34 -17.78 -25.71
CA GLU A 666 19.84 -16.40 -25.74
C GLU A 666 20.87 -16.12 -24.63
N MET A 667 20.68 -16.69 -23.44
CA MET A 667 21.65 -16.59 -22.34
C MET A 667 22.94 -17.38 -22.59
N LEU A 668 22.92 -18.40 -23.45
CA LEU A 668 24.11 -19.17 -23.80
C LEU A 668 24.95 -18.45 -24.87
N PHE A 669 24.30 -17.83 -25.85
CA PHE A 669 24.98 -17.25 -27.02
C PHE A 669 25.25 -15.74 -26.93
N LYS A 670 24.49 -14.97 -26.14
CA LYS A 670 24.67 -13.52 -26.02
C LYS A 670 25.49 -13.18 -24.76
N LYS A 671 26.14 -12.00 -24.75
CA LYS A 671 26.89 -11.52 -23.57
C LYS A 671 25.95 -10.98 -22.47
N ALA A 672 26.35 -11.12 -21.20
CA ALA A 672 25.58 -10.72 -20.02
C ALA A 672 25.00 -9.29 -20.03
N GLY A 673 25.72 -8.32 -20.61
CA GLY A 673 25.26 -6.93 -20.68
C GLY A 673 24.25 -6.61 -21.79
N LYS A 674 24.05 -7.50 -22.76
CA LYS A 674 23.15 -7.27 -23.91
C LYS A 674 21.75 -7.85 -23.72
N VAL A 675 21.53 -8.63 -22.67
CA VAL A 675 20.28 -9.33 -22.41
C VAL A 675 19.75 -8.96 -21.03
N THR A 676 18.57 -8.36 -20.97
CA THR A 676 17.85 -8.17 -19.70
C THR A 676 17.03 -9.41 -19.41
N LEU A 677 17.25 -10.05 -18.26
CA LEU A 677 16.51 -11.26 -17.87
C LEU A 677 15.08 -10.90 -17.48
N ARG A 678 14.11 -11.36 -18.28
CA ARG A 678 12.68 -11.09 -18.11
C ARG A 678 11.87 -12.38 -18.12
N GLN A 679 10.86 -12.43 -17.27
CA GLN A 679 9.85 -13.47 -17.25
C GLN A 679 8.47 -12.81 -17.30
N ASN A 680 7.77 -12.98 -18.41
CA ASN A 680 6.37 -12.66 -18.56
C ASN A 680 5.56 -13.81 -17.97
N LEU A 681 4.59 -13.45 -17.15
CA LEU A 681 3.65 -14.38 -16.54
C LEU A 681 2.76 -15.01 -17.63
N ASP A 682 2.69 -16.33 -17.64
CA ASP A 682 1.83 -17.09 -18.55
C ASP A 682 0.44 -17.26 -17.95
N ILE A 683 -0.56 -16.66 -18.60
CA ILE A 683 -1.98 -16.73 -18.22
C ILE A 683 -2.45 -18.19 -18.06
N LYS A 684 -1.97 -19.12 -18.91
CA LYS A 684 -2.42 -20.52 -18.86
C LYS A 684 -1.97 -21.20 -17.58
N ASN A 685 -0.75 -20.93 -17.13
CA ASN A 685 -0.23 -21.47 -15.88
C ASN A 685 -0.95 -20.86 -14.68
N LEU A 686 -1.17 -19.55 -14.66
CA LEU A 686 -1.93 -18.84 -13.62
C LEU A 686 -3.37 -19.37 -13.49
N ASN A 687 -4.07 -19.52 -14.62
CA ASN A 687 -5.43 -20.05 -14.64
C ASN A 687 -5.50 -21.51 -14.18
N LYS A 688 -4.49 -22.32 -14.49
CA LYS A 688 -4.39 -23.70 -13.99
C LYS A 688 -4.24 -23.75 -12.46
N PHE A 689 -3.49 -22.81 -11.88
CA PHE A 689 -3.37 -22.67 -10.43
C PHE A 689 -4.66 -22.18 -9.79
N LEU A 690 -5.32 -21.16 -10.37
CA LEU A 690 -6.63 -20.70 -9.91
C LEU A 690 -7.68 -21.82 -9.89
N ARG A 691 -7.69 -22.69 -10.90
CA ARG A 691 -8.58 -23.87 -10.96
C ARG A 691 -8.26 -24.97 -9.94
N LYS A 692 -7.10 -24.96 -9.30
CA LYS A 692 -6.76 -25.90 -8.22
C LYS A 692 -7.15 -25.37 -6.83
N LEU A 693 -7.34 -24.05 -6.72
CA LEU A 693 -7.74 -23.36 -5.50
C LEU A 693 -9.26 -23.31 -5.32
N HIS A 694 -10.00 -23.58 -6.40
CA HIS A 694 -11.44 -23.88 -6.43
C HIS A 694 -11.59 -25.40 -6.62
#